data_AF-A0A8C7YSM6-F1
#
_entry.id   AF-A0A8C7YSM6-F1
#
_cell.length_a   1.000
_cell.length_b   1.000
_cell.length_c   1.000
_cell.angle_alpha   90.00
_cell.angle_beta   90.00
_cell.angle_gamma   90.00
#
_symmetry.space_group_name_H-M   'P 1'
#
loop_
_entity.id
_entity.type
_entity.pdbx_description
1 polymer ?
#
loop_
_entity_poly.entity_id
_entity_poly.type
_entity_poly.pdbx_seq_one_letter_code
_entity_poly.pdbx_strand_id
1 'polypeptide(L)'
;MEEVDRILIHALRQVGTMSAVSPFNCSLIGNVATENTDVMAHCRRPIFSKEVDEDVDSIRQFTSELLVEGVVRCIRVIDPGLGGGLAPSLPPGMSARFRVGMSLAQACQDVGYKGEIGYQTFLYSSEPEIRSLLMFLVEKLPRESAEASAQPSGKSAVLQRAIAAAIRAQLDLAWVPPNCSLPLHCETQSGGLLNSFYTQPLSSPHCTEGSEENLKEVKEYHRDVLPPVTAQFSSSASMVASLLEQHAAELSAAQEWDGEWKSQGLLSRLTPQEYRSRKLARLQKRIQEQLRSAAQPSSESAFGVSRPASDLMDVLQSFRASAPTEHVLMKGTPFTHTQKFTFTQEAAAVAAVTPILSARESGGDVQLRQQEELSALQAQFQQLCSDVDHLAADMRRTAVTHAQVLDELKQRELGNTEKEEKLQVKKKTIDLLPEADNNVVQLQSLVEASAKRVVNLASQWEKRRAPLIDEHRRLKEICSRQELDSSRKLSEIKSLHEKIHVSTEEAKKKEETYKQLLTELESLPQDASRSAYTQRILEIVSNIKKQKEEITKILSDTRELQKEINSLTGKLDRTFAVTDELVFKDAKKDESVRKAYKYLAALHENCNQLIQTIEDTGTILREIRDLEEQVGPPPPWFCWEDSSSL
;
A
#
# COMPACT_ATOMS: atom_id res chain seq x y z
N MET A 1 21.55 -46.64 2.23
CA MET A 1 22.27 -45.53 1.58
C MET A 1 21.31 -44.67 0.78
N GLU A 2 20.48 -45.28 -0.10
CA GLU A 2 19.41 -44.58 -0.85
C GLU A 2 18.39 -43.85 0.04
N GLU A 3 18.05 -44.39 1.20
CA GLU A 3 17.08 -43.75 2.12
C GLU A 3 17.61 -42.45 2.75
N VAL A 4 18.91 -42.39 3.05
CA VAL A 4 19.55 -41.16 3.58
C VAL A 4 19.60 -40.08 2.50
N ASP A 5 19.89 -40.46 1.26
CA ASP A 5 19.90 -39.55 0.12
C ASP A 5 18.50 -38.96 -0.13
N ARG A 6 17.45 -39.79 -0.06
CA ARG A 6 16.06 -39.33 -0.16
C ARG A 6 15.69 -38.34 0.94
N ILE A 7 16.08 -38.61 2.19
CA ILE A 7 15.83 -37.70 3.33
C ILE A 7 16.53 -36.36 3.12
N LEU A 8 17.79 -36.37 2.68
CA LEU A 8 18.57 -35.16 2.41
C LEU A 8 17.97 -34.33 1.26
N ILE A 9 17.59 -34.99 0.16
CA ILE A 9 16.99 -34.33 -1.00
C ILE A 9 15.63 -33.73 -0.62
N HIS A 10 14.82 -34.48 0.15
CA HIS A 10 13.55 -33.98 0.66
C HIS A 10 13.72 -32.77 1.59
N ALA A 11 14.71 -32.81 2.49
CA ALA A 11 15.03 -31.67 3.36
C ALA A 11 15.46 -30.43 2.56
N LEU A 12 16.28 -30.62 1.52
CA LEU A 12 16.69 -29.53 0.61
C LEU A 12 15.50 -28.94 -0.18
N ARG A 13 14.52 -29.76 -0.57
CA ARG A 13 13.27 -29.29 -1.19
C ARG A 13 12.46 -28.42 -0.21
N GLN A 14 12.39 -28.80 1.07
CA GLN A 14 11.70 -28.01 2.11
C GLN A 14 12.39 -26.67 2.43
N VAL A 15 13.71 -26.59 2.37
CA VAL A 15 14.43 -25.31 2.51
C VAL A 15 14.04 -24.31 1.41
N GLY A 16 13.75 -24.81 0.20
CA GLY A 16 13.27 -24.00 -0.92
C GLY A 16 11.92 -23.31 -0.64
N THR A 17 11.03 -23.94 0.12
CA THR A 17 9.74 -23.34 0.49
C THR A 17 9.86 -22.36 1.66
N MET A 18 10.80 -22.57 2.58
CA MET A 18 11.05 -21.65 3.71
C MET A 18 11.72 -20.33 3.29
N SER A 19 12.64 -20.37 2.32
CA SER A 19 13.29 -19.14 1.82
C SER A 19 12.34 -18.21 1.05
N ALA A 20 11.16 -18.69 0.64
CA ALA A 20 10.13 -17.91 -0.06
C ALA A 20 9.29 -17.03 0.88
N VAL A 21 9.51 -17.11 2.20
CA VAL A 21 8.75 -16.36 3.24
C VAL A 21 9.58 -15.20 3.82
N SER A 22 10.51 -14.63 3.06
CA SER A 22 11.12 -13.33 3.40
C SER A 22 10.25 -12.20 2.85
N PRO A 23 9.95 -11.14 3.64
CA PRO A 23 8.95 -10.14 3.29
C PRO A 23 9.51 -9.18 2.22
N PHE A 24 9.28 -9.50 0.95
CA PHE A 24 9.25 -8.46 -0.07
C PHE A 24 7.96 -7.66 0.11
N ASN A 25 8.11 -6.36 0.39
CA ASN A 25 7.06 -5.35 0.47
C ASN A 25 5.95 -5.56 -0.58
N CYS A 26 4.85 -6.18 -0.17
CA CYS A 26 3.62 -6.27 -0.92
C CYS A 26 2.61 -5.30 -0.29
N SER A 27 2.89 -4.00 -0.39
CA SER A 27 2.00 -2.92 0.06
C SER A 27 1.03 -2.44 -1.04
N LEU A 28 0.99 -3.07 -2.22
CA LEU A 28 0.22 -2.53 -3.36
C LEU A 28 -0.84 -3.43 -4.00
N ILE A 29 -1.20 -4.58 -3.42
CA ILE A 29 -2.28 -5.42 -3.95
C ILE A 29 -3.17 -5.91 -2.81
N GLY A 30 -3.84 -4.97 -2.14
CA GLY A 30 -4.73 -5.25 -1.00
C GLY A 30 -6.21 -5.45 -1.34
N ASN A 31 -6.68 -5.14 -2.56
CA ASN A 31 -8.12 -4.89 -2.77
C ASN A 31 -8.85 -5.74 -3.83
N VAL A 32 -8.37 -6.91 -4.26
CA VAL A 32 -9.13 -7.76 -5.22
C VAL A 32 -9.10 -9.26 -4.89
N ALA A 33 -9.17 -9.66 -3.62
CA ALA A 33 -9.16 -11.10 -3.27
C ALA A 33 -10.18 -11.45 -2.19
N THR A 34 -11.47 -11.36 -2.51
CA THR A 34 -12.53 -12.01 -1.71
C THR A 34 -13.38 -13.00 -2.51
N GLU A 35 -13.14 -13.22 -3.80
CA GLU A 35 -13.88 -14.23 -4.56
C GLU A 35 -12.92 -15.02 -5.46
N ASN A 36 -12.97 -16.35 -5.35
CA ASN A 36 -12.18 -17.38 -6.06
C ASN A 36 -10.92 -17.88 -5.34
N THR A 37 -11.12 -18.86 -4.46
CA THR A 37 -10.07 -19.68 -3.82
C THR A 37 -9.32 -20.63 -4.77
N ASP A 38 -9.65 -20.70 -6.06
CA ASP A 38 -9.00 -21.62 -7.02
C ASP A 38 -7.88 -21.00 -7.87
N VAL A 39 -7.58 -19.69 -7.72
CA VAL A 39 -6.54 -19.01 -8.53
C VAL A 39 -5.17 -18.94 -7.82
N MET A 40 -5.09 -19.31 -6.54
CA MET A 40 -3.83 -19.35 -5.77
C MET A 40 -2.84 -20.44 -6.22
N ALA A 41 -3.25 -21.35 -7.11
CA ALA A 41 -2.37 -22.38 -7.68
C ALA A 41 -1.68 -21.97 -9.00
N HIS A 42 -2.04 -20.84 -9.63
CA HIS A 42 -1.54 -20.50 -10.98
C HIS A 42 -0.81 -19.15 -11.12
N CYS A 43 -0.68 -18.37 -10.04
CA CYS A 43 0.09 -17.11 -10.03
C CYS A 43 1.49 -17.23 -9.39
N ARG A 44 2.01 -18.45 -9.18
CA ARG A 44 3.42 -18.68 -8.82
C ARG A 44 4.22 -19.01 -10.08
N ARG A 45 4.60 -18.00 -10.86
CA ARG A 45 5.75 -18.15 -11.77
C ARG A 45 7.02 -17.82 -10.99
N PRO A 46 7.92 -18.79 -10.75
CA PRO A 46 9.14 -18.55 -10.00
C PRO A 46 10.12 -17.77 -10.89
N ILE A 47 10.44 -16.53 -10.50
CA ILE A 47 11.68 -15.88 -10.92
C ILE A 47 12.73 -16.20 -9.86
N PHE A 48 13.01 -17.49 -9.65
CA PHE A 48 14.20 -17.99 -8.98
C PHE A 48 14.43 -19.40 -9.54
N SER A 49 15.63 -19.60 -10.08
CA SER A 49 16.04 -20.75 -10.86
C SER A 49 15.94 -22.07 -10.09
N LYS A 50 15.40 -23.10 -10.77
CA LYS A 50 15.44 -24.54 -10.46
C LYS A 50 15.11 -24.92 -9.01
N GLU A 51 13.84 -25.31 -8.82
CA GLU A 51 13.51 -26.37 -7.87
C GLU A 51 14.34 -27.62 -8.23
N VAL A 52 14.81 -28.35 -7.21
CA VAL A 52 15.47 -29.65 -7.45
C VAL A 52 14.44 -30.53 -8.12
N ASP A 53 14.70 -30.91 -9.38
CA ASP A 53 13.77 -31.66 -10.25
C ASP A 53 13.16 -32.84 -9.48
N GLU A 54 11.87 -33.12 -9.71
CA GLU A 54 11.14 -34.20 -9.00
C GLU A 54 11.83 -35.56 -9.23
N ASP A 55 12.57 -35.70 -10.33
CA ASP A 55 13.28 -36.88 -10.81
C ASP A 55 14.68 -37.14 -10.19
N VAL A 56 15.15 -36.30 -9.24
CA VAL A 56 16.45 -36.50 -8.58
C VAL A 56 16.31 -37.41 -7.35
N ASP A 57 16.62 -38.69 -7.51
CA ASP A 57 16.46 -39.72 -6.46
C ASP A 57 17.76 -40.08 -5.71
N SER A 58 18.93 -39.60 -6.19
CA SER A 58 20.23 -39.91 -5.59
C SER A 58 21.21 -38.72 -5.65
N ILE A 59 22.08 -38.61 -4.64
CA ILE A 59 23.15 -37.60 -4.58
C ILE A 59 24.11 -37.70 -5.79
N ARG A 60 24.16 -38.83 -6.50
CA ARG A 60 24.95 -39.02 -7.73
C ARG A 60 24.51 -38.14 -8.90
N GLN A 61 23.26 -37.67 -8.88
CA GLN A 61 22.70 -36.81 -9.92
C GLN A 61 22.86 -35.31 -9.59
N PHE A 62 23.49 -34.96 -8.46
CA PHE A 62 23.76 -33.57 -8.12
C PHE A 62 24.85 -32.99 -9.03
N THR A 63 24.47 -31.98 -9.81
CA THR A 63 25.43 -31.13 -10.50
C THR A 63 26.06 -30.15 -9.52
N SER A 64 27.28 -29.68 -9.82
CA SER A 64 27.98 -28.67 -9.02
C SER A 64 27.15 -27.39 -8.81
N GLU A 65 26.30 -27.04 -9.77
CA GLU A 65 25.39 -25.89 -9.69
C GLU A 65 24.30 -26.12 -8.63
N LEU A 66 23.67 -27.30 -8.62
CA LEU A 66 22.65 -27.66 -7.63
C LEU A 66 23.23 -27.76 -6.21
N LEU A 67 24.47 -28.24 -6.08
CA LEU A 67 25.16 -28.32 -4.79
C LEU A 67 25.44 -26.92 -4.21
N VAL A 68 26.03 -26.03 -5.01
CA VAL A 68 26.33 -24.65 -4.59
C VAL A 68 25.04 -23.92 -4.22
N GLU A 69 24.01 -24.06 -5.05
CA GLU A 69 22.72 -23.45 -4.79
C GLU A 69 22.06 -23.99 -3.51
N GLY A 70 22.05 -25.31 -3.30
CA GLY A 70 21.51 -25.93 -2.10
C GLY A 70 22.23 -25.50 -0.83
N VAL A 71 23.56 -25.45 -0.85
CA VAL A 71 24.38 -25.04 0.29
C VAL A 71 24.18 -23.55 0.61
N VAL A 72 24.15 -22.67 -0.39
CA VAL A 72 23.87 -21.24 -0.18
C VAL A 72 22.48 -21.02 0.42
N ARG A 73 21.47 -21.78 -0.02
CA ARG A 73 20.12 -21.72 0.56
C ARG A 73 20.11 -22.18 2.01
N CYS A 74 20.76 -23.30 2.34
CA CYS A 74 20.88 -23.76 3.73
C CYS A 74 21.55 -22.71 4.62
N ILE A 75 22.65 -22.12 4.18
CA ILE A 75 23.37 -21.10 4.95
C ILE A 75 22.50 -19.85 5.17
N ARG A 76 21.74 -19.39 4.17
CA ARG A 76 20.80 -18.25 4.33
C ARG A 76 19.73 -18.48 5.38
N VAL A 77 19.27 -19.71 5.53
CA VAL A 77 18.26 -20.06 6.54
C VAL A 77 18.88 -20.20 7.93
N ILE A 78 20.13 -20.68 8.02
CA ILE A 78 20.85 -20.84 9.29
C ILE A 78 21.35 -19.49 9.82
N ASP A 79 21.96 -18.67 8.96
CA ASP A 79 22.43 -17.32 9.27
C ASP A 79 22.19 -16.37 8.08
N PRO A 80 21.13 -15.54 8.14
CA PRO A 80 20.81 -14.57 7.10
C PRO A 80 21.91 -13.54 6.83
N GLY A 81 22.76 -13.24 7.82
CA GLY A 81 23.86 -12.28 7.70
C GLY A 81 25.00 -12.81 6.83
N LEU A 82 25.41 -14.06 7.04
CA LEU A 82 26.43 -14.73 6.23
C LEU A 82 25.90 -15.13 4.85
N GLY A 83 24.64 -15.56 4.76
CA GLY A 83 24.03 -16.03 3.51
C GLY A 83 23.69 -14.93 2.50
N GLY A 84 23.51 -13.68 2.94
CA GLY A 84 23.19 -12.54 2.08
C GLY A 84 24.32 -12.13 1.12
N GLY A 85 25.58 -12.39 1.49
CA GLY A 85 26.77 -12.08 0.68
C GLY A 85 27.15 -13.16 -0.35
N LEU A 86 26.49 -14.32 -0.33
CA LEU A 86 26.84 -15.48 -1.17
C LEU A 86 25.98 -15.53 -2.44
N ALA A 87 26.65 -15.71 -3.59
CA ALA A 87 25.99 -15.87 -4.88
C ALA A 87 25.45 -17.31 -5.04
N PRO A 88 24.16 -17.51 -5.36
CA PRO A 88 23.54 -18.84 -5.47
C PRO A 88 23.86 -19.55 -6.80
N SER A 89 24.54 -18.89 -7.74
CA SER A 89 24.90 -19.46 -9.05
C SER A 89 26.41 -19.42 -9.30
N LEU A 90 26.91 -20.44 -10.00
CA LEU A 90 28.31 -20.53 -10.39
C LEU A 90 28.60 -19.63 -11.62
N PRO A 91 29.58 -18.70 -11.55
CA PRO A 91 29.95 -17.86 -12.69
C PRO A 91 30.52 -18.68 -13.87
N PRO A 92 30.51 -18.19 -15.11
CA PRO A 92 31.04 -18.93 -16.27
C PRO A 92 32.57 -19.10 -16.27
N GLY A 93 33.33 -18.25 -15.56
CA GLY A 93 34.80 -18.29 -15.54
C GLY A 93 35.39 -19.06 -14.35
N MET A 94 36.40 -19.90 -14.61
CA MET A 94 37.02 -20.77 -13.59
C MET A 94 37.65 -20.01 -12.40
N SER A 95 38.27 -18.85 -12.64
CA SER A 95 38.84 -18.02 -11.56
C SER A 95 37.77 -17.44 -10.63
N ALA A 96 36.58 -17.13 -11.17
CA ALA A 96 35.44 -16.67 -10.39
C ALA A 96 34.77 -17.83 -9.63
N ARG A 97 34.68 -19.02 -10.25
CA ARG A 97 34.23 -20.25 -9.59
C ARG A 97 35.10 -20.64 -8.40
N PHE A 98 36.43 -20.51 -8.52
CA PHE A 98 37.36 -20.74 -7.41
C PHE A 98 37.07 -19.81 -6.22
N ARG A 99 36.87 -18.50 -6.48
CA ARG A 99 36.55 -17.53 -5.42
C ARG A 99 35.23 -17.85 -4.73
N VAL A 100 34.18 -18.17 -5.50
CA VAL A 100 32.87 -18.56 -4.95
C VAL A 100 32.99 -19.84 -4.12
N GLY A 101 33.68 -20.86 -4.63
CA GLY A 101 33.91 -22.11 -3.89
C GLY A 101 34.70 -21.92 -2.60
N MET A 102 35.66 -20.99 -2.58
CA MET A 102 36.42 -20.65 -1.38
C MET A 102 35.58 -19.86 -0.36
N SER A 103 34.82 -18.86 -0.81
CA SER A 103 33.90 -18.12 0.06
C SER A 103 32.82 -19.00 0.66
N LEU A 104 32.31 -19.97 -0.10
CA LEU A 104 31.34 -20.95 0.37
C LEU A 104 31.94 -21.91 1.39
N ALA A 105 33.17 -22.38 1.15
CA ALA A 105 33.90 -23.22 2.11
C ALA A 105 34.12 -22.48 3.44
N GLN A 106 34.53 -21.21 3.39
CA GLN A 106 34.69 -20.37 4.57
C GLN A 106 33.37 -20.19 5.31
N ALA A 107 32.28 -19.90 4.61
CA ALA A 107 30.96 -19.76 5.23
C ALA A 107 30.50 -21.07 5.91
N CYS A 108 30.76 -22.23 5.32
CA CYS A 108 30.48 -23.53 5.96
C CYS A 108 31.33 -23.75 7.23
N GLN A 109 32.59 -23.31 7.23
CA GLN A 109 33.47 -23.37 8.41
C GLN A 109 33.01 -22.40 9.50
N ASP A 110 32.57 -21.19 9.13
CA ASP A 110 32.04 -20.19 10.06
C ASP A 110 30.72 -20.64 10.71
N VAL A 111 29.89 -21.40 9.98
CA VAL A 111 28.71 -22.11 10.51
C VAL A 111 29.08 -23.29 11.42
N GLY A 112 30.36 -23.68 11.47
CA GLY A 112 30.91 -24.64 12.42
C GLY A 112 31.16 -26.05 11.86
N TYR A 113 31.28 -26.21 10.54
CA TYR A 113 31.67 -27.49 9.94
C TYR A 113 33.12 -27.85 10.28
N LYS A 114 33.36 -29.09 10.73
CA LYS A 114 34.66 -29.54 11.25
C LYS A 114 35.53 -30.32 10.26
N GLY A 115 35.02 -30.67 9.08
CA GLY A 115 35.79 -31.36 8.05
C GLY A 115 36.56 -30.40 7.15
N GLU A 116 37.58 -30.90 6.46
CA GLU A 116 38.32 -30.14 5.46
C GLU A 116 37.41 -29.85 4.25
N ILE A 117 36.97 -28.58 4.10
CA ILE A 117 36.22 -28.12 2.93
C ILE A 117 37.07 -27.11 2.17
N GLY A 118 37.16 -27.29 0.86
CA GLY A 118 37.73 -26.30 -0.05
C GLY A 118 36.89 -26.12 -1.31
N TYR A 119 37.38 -25.30 -2.24
CA TYR A 119 36.74 -25.11 -3.54
C TYR A 119 36.57 -26.42 -4.34
N GLN A 120 37.43 -27.42 -4.07
CA GLN A 120 37.40 -28.74 -4.72
C GLN A 120 36.12 -29.51 -4.40
N THR A 121 35.61 -29.42 -3.16
CA THR A 121 34.38 -30.10 -2.74
C THR A 121 33.15 -29.63 -3.54
N PHE A 122 33.14 -28.37 -3.98
CA PHE A 122 32.04 -27.81 -4.78
C PHE A 122 32.23 -27.95 -6.30
N LEU A 123 33.48 -27.94 -6.78
CA LEU A 123 33.80 -27.99 -8.22
C LEU A 123 34.09 -29.40 -8.74
N TYR A 124 34.56 -30.30 -7.88
CA TYR A 124 34.98 -31.67 -8.17
C TYR A 124 34.40 -32.62 -7.11
N SER A 125 33.09 -32.54 -6.93
CA SER A 125 32.40 -33.07 -5.77
C SER A 125 32.51 -34.59 -5.64
N SER A 126 32.92 -35.08 -4.46
CA SER A 126 32.93 -36.50 -4.11
C SER A 126 31.66 -36.86 -3.32
N GLU A 127 31.04 -38.00 -3.66
CA GLU A 127 29.81 -38.47 -3.00
C GLU A 127 29.86 -38.51 -1.46
N PRO A 128 30.95 -38.98 -0.81
CA PRO A 128 31.02 -38.99 0.65
C PRO A 128 31.10 -37.59 1.26
N GLU A 129 31.88 -36.67 0.67
CA GLU A 129 32.04 -35.31 1.19
C GLU A 129 30.74 -34.49 1.06
N ILE A 130 30.03 -34.61 -0.06
CA ILE A 130 28.73 -33.95 -0.25
C ILE A 130 27.73 -34.42 0.80
N ARG A 131 27.67 -35.74 1.05
CA ARG A 131 26.73 -36.31 2.00
C ARG A 131 27.01 -35.85 3.43
N SER A 132 28.27 -35.85 3.84
CA SER A 132 28.68 -35.33 5.16
C SER A 132 28.37 -33.84 5.32
N LEU A 133 28.60 -33.04 4.27
CA LEU A 133 28.31 -31.61 4.26
C LEU A 133 26.80 -31.33 4.36
N LEU A 134 25.99 -31.97 3.52
CA LEU A 134 24.54 -31.76 3.52
C LEU A 134 23.88 -32.28 4.79
N MET A 135 24.35 -33.41 5.34
CA MET A 135 23.88 -33.91 6.64
C MET A 135 24.12 -32.90 7.75
N PHE A 136 25.31 -32.31 7.81
CA PHE A 136 25.62 -31.26 8.79
C PHE A 136 24.71 -30.03 8.61
N LEU A 137 24.56 -29.54 7.38
CA LEU A 137 23.75 -28.35 7.11
C LEU A 137 22.29 -28.59 7.44
N VAL A 138 21.73 -29.75 7.06
CA VAL A 138 20.35 -30.12 7.38
C VAL A 138 20.14 -30.28 8.89
N GLU A 139 21.12 -30.82 9.61
CA GLU A 139 21.04 -30.92 11.08
C GLU A 139 21.03 -29.54 11.77
N LYS A 140 21.68 -28.55 11.16
CA LYS A 140 21.76 -27.17 11.64
C LYS A 140 20.60 -26.27 11.20
N LEU A 141 19.75 -26.72 10.28
CA LEU A 141 18.53 -26.00 9.96
C LEU A 141 17.66 -25.87 11.23
N PRO A 142 16.92 -24.76 11.41
CA PRO A 142 15.94 -24.65 12.47
C PRO A 142 14.98 -25.83 12.36
N ARG A 143 15.07 -26.78 13.30
CA ARG A 143 14.12 -27.88 13.36
C ARG A 143 12.77 -27.25 13.64
N GLU A 144 11.89 -27.25 12.65
CA GLU A 144 10.46 -27.08 12.92
C GLU A 144 10.13 -28.10 14.01
N SER A 145 9.66 -27.61 15.16
CA SER A 145 9.06 -28.43 16.20
C SER A 145 8.16 -29.46 15.52
N ALA A 146 8.49 -30.73 15.71
CA ALA A 146 7.96 -31.89 15.00
C ALA A 146 6.48 -32.20 15.31
N GLU A 147 5.62 -31.18 15.30
CA GLU A 147 4.16 -31.29 15.48
C GLU A 147 3.38 -30.60 14.34
N ALA A 148 4.04 -30.11 13.29
CA ALA A 148 3.40 -29.41 12.19
C ALA A 148 3.18 -30.24 10.92
N SER A 149 3.33 -31.56 10.96
CA SER A 149 2.91 -32.45 9.87
C SER A 149 1.87 -33.44 10.35
N ALA A 150 0.68 -33.37 9.74
CA ALA A 150 -0.47 -34.29 9.88
C ALA A 150 -1.46 -34.01 11.03
N GLN A 151 -2.09 -32.83 11.05
CA GLN A 151 -3.52 -32.74 11.39
C GLN A 151 -4.21 -31.63 10.58
N PRO A 152 -5.48 -31.80 10.17
CA PRO A 152 -6.24 -30.73 9.55
C PRO A 152 -6.40 -29.63 10.60
N SER A 153 -5.62 -28.55 10.45
CA SER A 153 -5.60 -27.47 11.43
C SER A 153 -7.01 -26.95 11.63
N GLY A 154 -7.61 -27.22 12.80
CA GLY A 154 -8.96 -26.78 13.11
C GLY A 154 -9.09 -25.27 12.92
N LYS A 155 -10.31 -24.79 12.63
CA LYS A 155 -10.61 -23.37 12.37
C LYS A 155 -9.98 -22.41 13.39
N SER A 156 -9.81 -22.88 14.64
CA SER A 156 -9.11 -22.17 15.73
C SER A 156 -7.63 -21.88 15.44
N ALA A 157 -6.87 -22.84 14.90
CA ALA A 157 -5.45 -22.65 14.60
C ALA A 157 -5.25 -21.71 13.40
N VAL A 158 -6.14 -21.74 12.42
CA VAL A 158 -6.15 -20.78 11.29
C VAL A 158 -6.45 -19.37 11.81
N LEU A 159 -7.45 -19.24 12.69
CA LEU A 159 -7.79 -17.96 13.33
C LEU A 159 -6.63 -17.42 14.16
N GLN A 160 -5.99 -18.24 15.00
CA GLN A 160 -4.84 -17.80 15.79
C GLN A 160 -3.66 -17.36 14.91
N ARG A 161 -3.42 -18.04 13.78
CA ARG A 161 -2.38 -17.66 12.83
C ARG A 161 -2.73 -16.35 12.11
N ALA A 162 -4.00 -16.13 11.77
CA ALA A 162 -4.49 -14.87 11.21
C ALA A 162 -4.41 -13.72 12.22
N ILE A 163 -4.79 -13.94 13.48
CA ILE A 163 -4.65 -12.96 14.57
C ILE A 163 -3.18 -12.59 14.77
N ALA A 164 -2.29 -13.58 14.85
CA ALA A 164 -0.86 -13.34 15.01
C ALA A 164 -0.24 -12.58 13.83
N ALA A 165 -0.71 -12.86 12.60
CA ALA A 165 -0.28 -12.13 11.41
C ALA A 165 -0.80 -10.68 11.41
N ALA A 166 -2.05 -10.45 11.80
CA ALA A 166 -2.62 -9.12 11.92
C ALA A 166 -1.93 -8.28 13.00
N ILE A 167 -1.64 -8.86 14.17
CA ILE A 167 -0.91 -8.19 15.25
C ILE A 167 0.50 -7.83 14.78
N ARG A 168 1.22 -8.73 14.10
CA ARG A 168 2.55 -8.43 13.54
C ARG A 168 2.49 -7.28 12.54
N ALA A 169 1.54 -7.32 11.60
CA ALA A 169 1.36 -6.25 10.63
C ALA A 169 1.04 -4.89 11.28
N GLN A 170 0.29 -4.89 12.39
CA GLN A 170 0.00 -3.66 13.16
C GLN A 170 1.21 -3.14 13.94
N LEU A 171 2.06 -4.03 14.47
CA LEU A 171 3.27 -3.66 15.20
C LEU A 171 4.41 -3.19 14.27
N ASP A 172 4.44 -3.66 13.02
CA ASP A 172 5.41 -3.24 12.00
C ASP A 172 5.11 -1.85 11.43
N LEU A 173 3.93 -1.28 11.71
CA LEU A 173 3.59 0.09 11.34
C LEU A 173 4.27 1.07 12.31
N ALA A 174 4.94 2.09 11.75
CA ALA A 174 5.45 3.20 12.56
C ALA A 174 4.28 3.90 13.26
N TRP A 175 4.36 4.04 14.59
CA TRP A 175 3.38 4.80 15.34
C TRP A 175 3.49 6.28 14.97
N VAL A 176 2.38 6.86 14.49
CA VAL A 176 2.29 8.27 14.09
C VAL A 176 1.14 8.92 14.87
N PRO A 177 1.32 10.12 15.45
CA PRO A 177 0.24 10.83 16.11
C PRO A 177 -0.98 11.00 15.19
N PRO A 178 -2.23 10.97 15.70
CA PRO A 178 -3.45 11.04 14.88
C PRO A 178 -3.53 12.29 13.99
N ASN A 179 -2.91 13.38 14.45
CA ASN A 179 -2.87 14.66 13.73
C ASN A 179 -2.00 14.60 12.46
N CYS A 180 -1.19 13.54 12.34
CA CYS A 180 -0.22 13.32 11.28
C CYS A 180 -0.56 12.07 10.43
N SER A 181 -1.65 11.35 10.74
CA SER A 181 -2.08 10.17 9.98
C SER A 181 -2.83 10.55 8.70
N LEU A 182 -2.42 10.01 7.54
CA LEU A 182 -3.19 10.13 6.30
C LEU A 182 -4.48 9.28 6.39
N PRO A 183 -5.56 9.64 5.67
CA PRO A 183 -6.86 8.95 5.72
C PRO A 183 -6.79 7.43 5.50
N LEU A 184 -5.87 6.94 4.68
CA LEU A 184 -5.65 5.51 4.42
C LEU A 184 -5.09 4.73 5.62
N HIS A 185 -4.43 5.40 6.58
CA HIS A 185 -3.88 4.75 7.78
C HIS A 185 -4.90 4.62 8.92
N CYS A 186 -5.98 5.41 8.87
CA CYS A 186 -7.05 5.41 9.87
C CYS A 186 -7.88 4.11 9.86
N GLU A 187 -7.98 3.42 8.70
CA GLU A 187 -8.72 2.15 8.60
C GLU A 187 -7.98 0.99 9.28
N THR A 188 -6.66 0.99 9.26
CA THR A 188 -5.82 -0.07 9.88
C THR A 188 -5.53 0.15 11.36
N GLN A 189 -5.53 1.40 11.82
CA GLN A 189 -5.30 1.77 13.21
C GLN A 189 -6.64 2.13 13.86
N SER A 190 -7.33 1.11 14.37
CA SER A 190 -8.49 1.18 15.27
C SER A 190 -9.29 2.49 15.22
N GLY A 191 -10.40 2.50 14.47
CA GLY A 191 -11.39 3.59 14.44
C GLY A 191 -12.20 3.75 15.74
N GLY A 192 -11.57 3.56 16.91
CA GLY A 192 -12.16 3.88 18.20
C GLY A 192 -12.18 5.38 18.45
N LEU A 193 -13.19 5.86 19.18
CA LEU A 193 -13.22 7.22 19.72
C LEU A 193 -11.93 7.44 20.54
N LEU A 194 -11.02 8.26 20.01
CA LEU A 194 -9.82 8.68 20.71
C LEU A 194 -10.23 9.64 21.83
N ASN A 195 -10.37 9.12 23.04
CA ASN A 195 -10.57 9.96 24.21
C ASN A 195 -9.25 10.63 24.57
N SER A 196 -9.27 11.96 24.68
CA SER A 196 -8.12 12.70 25.18
C SER A 196 -7.85 12.29 26.63
N PHE A 197 -6.67 11.74 26.89
CA PHE A 197 -6.21 11.42 28.23
C PHE A 197 -5.76 12.71 28.91
N TYR A 198 -6.54 13.19 29.86
CA TYR A 198 -6.17 14.28 30.75
C TYR A 198 -5.95 13.75 32.15
N THR A 199 -4.84 14.13 32.76
CA THR A 199 -4.55 13.87 34.17
C THR A 199 -5.24 14.93 35.03
N GLN A 200 -5.88 14.49 36.10
CA GLN A 200 -6.46 15.33 37.13
C GLN A 200 -5.82 14.97 38.48
N PRO A 201 -5.59 15.94 39.38
CA PRO A 201 -5.04 15.67 40.70
C PRO A 201 -5.94 14.67 41.45
N LEU A 202 -5.35 13.54 41.88
CA LEU A 202 -6.04 12.52 42.66
C LEU A 202 -5.58 12.59 44.11
N SER A 203 -6.53 12.52 45.04
CA SER A 203 -6.24 12.41 46.48
C SER A 203 -6.56 10.99 46.93
N SER A 204 -5.52 10.17 47.11
CA SER A 204 -5.66 8.82 47.66
C SER A 204 -5.10 8.77 49.09
N PRO A 205 -5.71 7.97 49.99
CA PRO A 205 -5.24 7.83 51.37
C PRO A 205 -3.96 6.96 51.48
N HIS A 206 -3.25 6.70 50.38
CA HIS A 206 -2.04 5.90 50.36
C HIS A 206 -0.93 6.69 49.67
N CYS A 207 -0.07 7.32 50.47
CA CYS A 207 1.33 7.42 50.11
C CYS A 207 2.19 7.58 51.36
N THR A 208 3.18 6.69 51.49
CA THR A 208 4.32 6.71 52.42
C THR A 208 4.10 6.08 53.80
N GLU A 209 4.41 4.78 53.89
CA GLU A 209 4.90 4.12 55.11
C GLU A 209 6.14 4.88 55.62
N GLY A 210 5.93 5.89 56.45
CA GLY A 210 7.02 6.62 57.08
C GLY A 210 6.69 8.09 57.32
N SER A 211 6.23 8.38 58.54
CA SER A 211 6.15 9.71 59.14
C SER A 211 4.87 10.52 58.95
N GLU A 212 3.70 9.90 59.08
CA GLU A 212 2.55 10.62 59.64
C GLU A 212 2.06 9.89 60.89
N GLU A 213 2.44 10.42 62.05
CA GLU A 213 1.69 10.18 63.28
C GLU A 213 0.27 10.72 63.09
N ASN A 214 -0.62 9.85 62.60
CA ASN A 214 -2.06 9.80 62.87
C ASN A 214 -2.70 11.07 63.48
N LEU A 215 -2.79 12.16 62.73
CA LEU A 215 -3.69 13.26 63.07
C LEU A 215 -5.12 12.74 62.90
N LYS A 216 -5.90 12.71 63.99
CA LYS A 216 -7.30 12.23 63.98
C LYS A 216 -8.13 12.93 62.90
N GLU A 217 -7.85 14.20 62.67
CA GLU A 217 -8.48 15.06 61.67
C GLU A 217 -8.28 14.56 60.23
N VAL A 218 -7.10 14.02 59.89
CA VAL A 218 -6.80 13.48 58.55
C VAL A 218 -7.57 12.19 58.30
N LYS A 219 -7.69 11.34 59.33
CA LYS A 219 -8.51 10.12 59.25
C LYS A 219 -10.01 10.42 59.14
N GLU A 220 -10.46 11.46 59.83
CA GLU A 220 -11.85 11.92 59.77
C GLU A 220 -12.18 12.52 58.40
N TYR A 221 -11.27 13.32 57.82
CA TYR A 221 -11.39 13.82 56.45
C TYR A 221 -11.45 12.67 55.42
N HIS A 222 -10.58 11.66 55.54
CA HIS A 222 -10.60 10.49 54.65
C HIS A 222 -11.87 9.65 54.76
N ARG A 223 -12.53 9.65 55.94
CA ARG A 223 -13.74 8.87 56.19
C ARG A 223 -15.00 9.60 55.77
N ASP A 224 -15.10 10.89 56.08
CA ASP A 224 -16.37 11.62 56.04
C ASP A 224 -16.45 12.66 54.90
N VAL A 225 -15.31 13.08 54.33
CA VAL A 225 -15.26 14.19 53.36
C VAL A 225 -14.66 13.78 52.00
N LEU A 226 -13.66 12.90 51.98
CA LEU A 226 -12.98 12.50 50.74
C LEU A 226 -13.86 11.56 49.90
N PRO A 227 -14.24 11.93 48.66
CA PRO A 227 -14.98 11.04 47.77
C PRO A 227 -14.13 9.83 47.36
N PRO A 228 -14.74 8.67 47.07
CA PRO A 228 -14.00 7.53 46.52
C PRO A 228 -13.32 7.91 45.20
N VAL A 229 -12.16 7.30 44.91
CA VAL A 229 -11.33 7.57 43.71
C VAL A 229 -12.18 7.63 42.43
N THR A 230 -13.19 6.77 42.30
CA THR A 230 -14.07 6.72 41.13
C THR A 230 -14.99 7.94 40.97
N ALA A 231 -15.24 8.68 42.05
CA ALA A 231 -16.09 9.87 42.10
C ALA A 231 -15.28 11.20 42.15
N GLN A 232 -13.95 11.13 42.20
CA GLN A 232 -13.08 12.33 42.19
C GLN A 232 -12.88 12.90 40.77
N PHE A 233 -13.28 12.16 39.72
CA PHE A 233 -13.04 12.54 38.32
C PHE A 233 -14.33 12.87 37.58
N SER A 234 -14.28 13.87 36.69
CA SER A 234 -15.42 14.24 35.84
C SER A 234 -15.65 13.28 34.66
N SER A 235 -14.65 12.46 34.32
CA SER A 235 -14.68 11.51 33.19
C SER A 235 -13.98 10.20 33.55
N SER A 236 -14.56 9.07 33.14
CA SER A 236 -13.97 7.73 33.35
C SER A 236 -12.66 7.55 32.58
N ALA A 237 -12.47 8.24 31.44
CA ALA A 237 -11.24 8.19 30.65
C ALA A 237 -10.05 8.86 31.37
N SER A 238 -10.31 9.89 32.18
CA SER A 238 -9.29 10.60 32.96
C SER A 238 -8.87 9.84 34.21
N MET A 239 -9.71 8.93 34.72
CA MET A 239 -9.42 8.14 35.92
C MET A 239 -8.16 7.28 35.75
N VAL A 240 -8.07 6.53 34.64
CA VAL A 240 -6.95 5.63 34.38
C VAL A 240 -5.65 6.42 34.18
N ALA A 241 -5.69 7.50 33.40
CA ALA A 241 -4.53 8.35 33.17
C ALA A 241 -4.03 8.99 34.48
N SER A 242 -4.93 9.48 35.32
CA SER A 242 -4.58 10.13 36.60
C SER A 242 -4.02 9.14 37.62
N LEU A 243 -4.55 7.92 37.67
CA LEU A 243 -4.01 6.85 38.52
C LEU A 243 -2.61 6.42 38.08
N LEU A 244 -2.40 6.25 36.78
CA LEU A 244 -1.09 5.92 36.23
C LEU A 244 -0.07 7.03 36.49
N GLU A 245 -0.46 8.29 36.33
CA GLU A 245 0.39 9.44 36.63
C GLU A 245 0.76 9.51 38.11
N GLN A 246 -0.21 9.31 39.01
CA GLN A 246 0.05 9.27 40.45
C GLN A 246 1.04 8.14 40.78
N HIS A 247 0.83 6.92 40.28
CA HIS A 247 1.75 5.81 40.50
C HIS A 247 3.14 6.06 39.90
N ALA A 248 3.22 6.66 38.70
CA ALA A 248 4.48 6.99 38.07
C ALA A 248 5.25 8.05 38.87
N ALA A 249 4.55 9.05 39.39
CA ALA A 249 5.12 10.08 40.26
C ALA A 249 5.63 9.49 41.59
N GLU A 250 4.86 8.59 42.22
CA GLU A 250 5.26 7.90 43.45
C GLU A 250 6.49 7.01 43.25
N LEU A 251 6.53 6.23 42.17
CA LEU A 251 7.69 5.40 41.81
C LEU A 251 8.93 6.24 41.51
N SER A 252 8.76 7.33 40.77
CA SER A 252 9.86 8.25 40.44
C SER A 252 10.39 8.92 41.72
N ALA A 253 9.52 9.42 42.59
CA ALA A 253 9.90 10.01 43.86
C ALA A 253 10.62 9.00 44.78
N ALA A 254 10.18 7.73 44.80
CA ALA A 254 10.83 6.67 45.55
C ALA A 254 12.24 6.33 45.00
N GLN A 255 12.39 6.26 43.68
CA GLN A 255 13.68 6.02 43.01
C GLN A 255 14.66 7.18 43.21
N GLU A 256 14.19 8.42 43.04
CA GLU A 256 14.97 9.63 43.30
C GLU A 256 15.42 9.70 44.76
N TRP A 257 14.51 9.42 45.69
CA TRP A 257 14.82 9.35 47.11
C TRP A 257 15.87 8.27 47.42
N ASP A 258 15.72 7.07 46.88
CA ASP A 258 16.68 5.97 47.09
C ASP A 258 18.05 6.32 46.51
N GLY A 259 18.10 6.92 45.32
CA GLY A 259 19.33 7.42 44.70
C GLY A 259 20.00 8.52 45.50
N GLU A 260 19.24 9.50 45.98
CA GLU A 260 19.76 10.59 46.82
C GLU A 260 20.23 10.09 48.19
N TRP A 261 19.46 9.18 48.79
CA TRP A 261 19.81 8.59 50.08
C TRP A 261 21.11 7.78 49.98
N LYS A 262 21.23 6.93 48.95
CA LYS A 262 22.44 6.14 48.70
C LYS A 262 23.67 6.99 48.39
N SER A 263 23.50 8.13 47.72
CA SER A 263 24.62 9.00 47.31
C SER A 263 25.02 10.02 48.39
N GLN A 264 24.10 10.86 48.85
CA GLN A 264 24.35 11.99 49.75
C GLN A 264 23.87 11.72 51.18
N GLY A 265 22.77 10.98 51.32
CA GLY A 265 22.16 10.64 52.60
C GLY A 265 23.07 9.80 53.50
N LEU A 266 23.63 8.70 52.98
CA LEU A 266 24.55 7.82 53.73
C LEU A 266 25.82 8.55 54.20
N LEU A 267 26.34 9.49 53.39
CA LEU A 267 27.52 10.28 53.73
C LEU A 267 27.22 11.34 54.81
N SER A 268 25.95 11.72 54.99
CA SER A 268 25.54 12.75 55.96
C SER A 268 25.58 12.28 57.42
N ARG A 269 25.63 10.96 57.66
CA ARG A 269 25.57 10.31 58.99
C ARG A 269 24.34 10.69 59.84
N LEU A 270 23.30 11.23 59.21
CA LEU A 270 22.02 11.54 59.84
C LEU A 270 21.09 10.33 59.71
N THR A 271 20.04 10.25 60.52
CA THR A 271 18.94 9.32 60.24
C THR A 271 18.15 9.79 59.00
N PRO A 272 17.47 8.88 58.28
CA PRO A 272 16.66 9.26 57.11
C PRO A 272 15.65 10.39 57.40
N GLN A 273 15.05 10.38 58.59
CA GLN A 273 14.06 11.37 59.01
C GLN A 273 14.70 12.74 59.32
N GLU A 274 15.85 12.76 59.99
CA GLU A 274 16.62 13.99 60.24
C GLU A 274 17.20 14.59 58.96
N TYR A 275 17.62 13.75 58.01
CA TYR A 275 18.08 14.20 56.70
C TYR A 275 16.93 14.86 55.92
N ARG A 276 15.74 14.22 55.90
CA ARG A 276 14.53 14.80 55.29
C ARG A 276 14.15 16.13 55.93
N SER A 277 14.10 16.21 57.26
CA SER A 277 13.73 17.45 57.96
C SER A 277 14.73 18.57 57.71
N ARG A 278 16.03 18.27 57.71
CA ARG A 278 17.09 19.25 57.43
C ARG A 278 17.07 19.71 55.97
N LYS A 279 16.81 18.79 55.02
CA LYS A 279 16.64 19.13 53.60
C LYS A 279 15.42 20.01 53.39
N LEU A 280 14.29 19.65 54.00
CA LEU A 280 13.04 20.42 53.95
C LEU A 280 13.24 21.82 54.53
N ALA A 281 13.90 21.95 55.69
CA ALA A 281 14.20 23.26 56.27
C ALA A 281 15.12 24.11 55.38
N ARG A 282 16.12 23.50 54.72
CA ARG A 282 16.98 24.19 53.74
C ARG A 282 16.20 24.65 52.51
N LEU A 283 15.32 23.80 51.99
CA LEU A 283 14.45 24.11 50.85
C LEU A 283 13.46 25.22 51.20
N GLN A 284 12.76 25.11 52.34
CA GLN A 284 11.86 26.15 52.82
C GLN A 284 12.59 27.48 53.00
N LYS A 285 13.79 27.48 53.60
CA LYS A 285 14.60 28.69 53.72
C LYS A 285 14.95 29.26 52.35
N ARG A 286 15.35 28.43 51.39
CA ARG A 286 15.67 28.86 50.03
C ARG A 286 14.45 29.39 49.29
N ILE A 287 13.30 28.73 49.37
CA ILE A 287 12.02 29.20 48.82
C ILE A 287 11.64 30.53 49.46
N GLN A 288 11.75 30.65 50.78
CA GLN A 288 11.42 31.89 51.49
C GLN A 288 12.39 33.03 51.10
N GLU A 289 13.67 32.74 50.89
CA GLU A 289 14.66 33.70 50.38
C GLU A 289 14.30 34.15 48.96
N GLN A 290 13.90 33.22 48.09
CA GLN A 290 13.51 33.49 46.70
C GLN A 290 12.19 34.26 46.60
N LEU A 291 11.20 33.92 47.43
CA LEU A 291 9.95 34.68 47.52
C LEU A 291 10.20 36.07 48.11
N ARG A 292 11.12 36.21 49.08
CA ARG A 292 11.54 37.54 49.57
C ARG A 292 12.27 38.33 48.49
N SER A 293 13.16 37.73 47.71
CA SER A 293 13.87 38.43 46.63
C SER A 293 12.93 38.82 45.48
N ALA A 294 11.93 37.99 45.17
CA ALA A 294 10.88 38.30 44.21
C ALA A 294 9.89 39.37 44.74
N ALA A 295 9.69 39.44 46.05
CA ALA A 295 8.82 40.43 46.70
C ALA A 295 9.53 41.75 47.05
N GLN A 296 10.86 41.83 46.97
CA GLN A 296 11.57 43.11 47.12
C GLN A 296 11.36 43.95 45.85
N PRO A 297 10.86 45.18 45.94
CA PRO A 297 10.91 46.11 44.81
C PRO A 297 12.38 46.37 44.50
N SER A 298 12.80 46.18 43.25
CA SER A 298 14.14 46.61 42.85
C SER A 298 14.25 48.12 43.09
N SER A 299 15.38 48.57 43.63
CA SER A 299 15.71 49.99 43.78
C SER A 299 16.00 50.69 42.44
N GLU A 300 15.59 50.09 41.31
CA GLU A 300 15.57 50.69 39.98
C GLU A 300 14.14 51.04 39.52
N SER A 301 13.14 50.97 40.42
CA SER A 301 11.74 51.30 40.14
C SER A 301 11.42 52.81 40.14
N ALA A 302 12.41 53.70 40.01
CA ALA A 302 12.15 55.12 39.80
C ALA A 302 11.61 55.45 38.39
N PHE A 303 11.61 54.50 37.45
CA PHE A 303 11.02 54.69 36.13
C PHE A 303 10.30 53.41 35.69
N GLY A 304 8.96 53.48 35.62
CA GLY A 304 8.09 52.36 35.32
C GLY A 304 8.36 51.70 33.97
N VAL A 305 8.81 50.44 34.00
CA VAL A 305 8.70 49.47 32.92
C VAL A 305 8.42 48.12 33.58
N SER A 306 7.22 47.59 33.40
CA SER A 306 6.90 46.20 33.72
C SER A 306 7.39 45.32 32.55
N ARG A 307 8.35 44.43 32.79
CA ARG A 307 8.80 43.40 31.84
C ARG A 307 8.16 42.07 32.22
N PRO A 308 7.29 41.47 31.40
CA PRO A 308 6.98 40.05 31.52
C PRO A 308 7.86 39.24 30.55
N ALA A 309 8.25 38.03 30.98
CA ALA A 309 8.77 36.91 30.18
C ALA A 309 10.30 36.65 30.06
N SER A 310 11.13 36.94 31.08
CA SER A 310 12.45 36.26 31.21
C SER A 310 12.60 35.32 32.40
N ASP A 311 11.58 35.18 33.25
CA ASP A 311 11.78 34.62 34.59
C ASP A 311 11.83 33.08 34.66
N LEU A 312 11.21 32.36 33.71
CA LEU A 312 11.06 30.91 33.87
C LEU A 312 12.36 30.13 33.56
N MET A 313 13.18 30.63 32.65
CA MET A 313 14.48 30.04 32.32
C MET A 313 15.53 30.29 33.41
N ASP A 314 15.55 31.49 34.00
CA ASP A 314 16.45 31.83 35.10
C ASP A 314 16.06 31.09 36.39
N VAL A 315 14.76 30.94 36.66
CA VAL A 315 14.26 30.11 37.76
C VAL A 315 14.67 28.64 37.55
N LEU A 316 14.49 28.07 36.37
CA LEU A 316 14.88 26.67 36.09
C LEU A 316 16.40 26.46 36.13
N GLN A 317 17.20 27.45 35.75
CA GLN A 317 18.67 27.39 35.87
C GLN A 317 19.13 27.45 37.33
N SER A 318 18.43 28.17 38.20
CA SER A 318 18.75 28.27 39.63
C SER A 318 18.59 26.94 40.40
N PHE A 319 17.76 26.01 39.90
CA PHE A 319 17.60 24.66 40.45
C PHE A 319 18.71 23.68 40.02
N ARG A 320 19.47 23.99 38.96
CA ARG A 320 20.37 23.04 38.30
C ARG A 320 21.83 23.08 38.76
N ALA A 321 22.23 24.05 39.58
CA ALA A 321 23.63 24.23 39.95
C ALA A 321 23.95 23.74 41.37
N SER A 322 24.66 22.61 41.44
CA SER A 322 25.46 22.17 42.59
C SER A 322 26.93 22.49 42.35
N ALA A 323 27.46 23.58 42.93
CA ALA A 323 28.89 23.75 43.24
C ALA A 323 29.11 25.06 44.03
N PRO A 324 30.13 25.13 44.90
CA PRO A 324 30.28 26.18 45.89
C PRO A 324 31.09 27.36 45.35
N THR A 325 30.72 28.59 45.69
CA THR A 325 31.72 29.66 45.73
C THR A 325 31.37 30.66 46.82
N GLU A 326 32.35 30.82 47.69
CA GLU A 326 32.47 31.84 48.72
C GLU A 326 32.37 33.23 48.08
N HIS A 327 31.60 34.14 48.68
CA HIS A 327 32.07 35.52 48.83
C HIS A 327 31.47 36.15 50.10
N VAL A 328 32.41 36.74 50.82
CA VAL A 328 32.42 37.28 52.18
C VAL A 328 31.81 38.70 52.25
N LEU A 329 31.04 38.93 53.33
CA LEU A 329 30.71 40.19 54.04
C LEU A 329 29.90 41.30 53.34
N MET A 330 28.81 41.76 54.00
CA MET A 330 28.91 42.87 54.97
C MET A 330 27.61 43.07 55.78
N LYS A 331 27.81 43.45 57.05
CA LYS A 331 26.80 43.80 58.07
C LYS A 331 26.13 45.14 57.80
N GLY A 332 24.87 45.27 58.22
CA GLY A 332 24.21 46.56 58.48
C GLY A 332 22.78 46.41 59.03
N THR A 333 22.63 46.44 60.35
CA THR A 333 21.41 46.90 61.07
C THR A 333 21.61 48.39 61.43
N PRO A 334 20.65 49.22 61.96
CA PRO A 334 19.42 48.86 62.72
C PRO A 334 18.19 49.84 62.60
N PHE A 335 17.14 49.53 63.40
CA PHE A 335 16.03 50.37 63.94
C PHE A 335 14.76 50.71 63.12
N THR A 336 13.60 50.21 63.56
CA THR A 336 12.49 50.92 64.29
C THR A 336 11.28 49.96 64.44
N HIS A 337 10.91 49.50 65.65
CA HIS A 337 9.92 50.06 66.60
C HIS A 337 8.44 49.61 66.40
N THR A 338 8.07 48.60 67.20
CA THR A 338 6.86 48.47 68.06
C THR A 338 5.50 49.04 67.60
N GLN A 339 4.44 48.21 67.55
CA GLN A 339 3.38 48.14 68.57
C GLN A 339 2.29 47.09 68.27
N LYS A 340 1.83 46.44 69.35
CA LYS A 340 0.74 45.45 69.44
C LYS A 340 -0.57 46.18 69.80
N PHE A 341 -1.72 45.69 69.35
CA PHE A 341 -3.01 45.91 70.01
C PHE A 341 -3.88 44.65 69.98
N THR A 342 -4.66 44.48 71.06
CA THR A 342 -5.50 43.34 71.40
C THR A 342 -6.96 43.79 71.55
N PHE A 343 -7.87 42.94 71.07
CA PHE A 343 -9.20 42.56 71.63
C PHE A 343 -10.35 43.60 71.72
N THR A 344 -11.53 43.23 71.20
CA THR A 344 -12.76 42.96 71.99
C THR A 344 -13.95 42.51 71.11
N GLN A 345 -14.71 41.56 71.65
CA GLN A 345 -15.97 40.98 71.17
C GLN A 345 -17.10 41.56 72.04
N GLU A 346 -18.24 41.89 71.44
CA GLU A 346 -19.49 42.20 72.18
C GLU A 346 -20.69 41.51 71.54
N ALA A 347 -21.54 40.97 72.41
CA ALA A 347 -22.81 40.33 72.13
C ALA A 347 -23.96 41.26 72.58
N ALA A 348 -25.13 41.16 71.96
CA ALA A 348 -26.38 41.72 72.50
C ALA A 348 -27.60 40.89 72.08
N ALA A 349 -28.60 40.89 72.96
CA ALA A 349 -29.68 39.92 73.08
C ALA A 349 -31.08 40.56 72.86
N VAL A 350 -32.01 39.74 72.31
CA VAL A 350 -33.42 39.49 72.73
C VAL A 350 -34.52 40.58 72.66
N ALA A 351 -35.70 40.20 72.12
CA ALA A 351 -37.10 40.38 72.63
C ALA A 351 -38.11 40.24 71.44
N ALA A 352 -39.36 39.74 71.49
CA ALA A 352 -40.29 39.22 72.50
C ALA A 352 -41.47 38.46 71.81
N VAL A 353 -42.23 37.69 72.60
CA VAL A 353 -43.37 36.79 72.27
C VAL A 353 -44.72 37.56 72.40
N THR A 354 -45.87 37.18 71.79
CA THR A 354 -47.04 36.37 72.30
C THR A 354 -48.38 36.94 71.72
N PRO A 355 -49.61 36.34 71.88
CA PRO A 355 -50.16 35.06 71.35
C PRO A 355 -51.64 35.16 70.82
N ILE A 356 -52.33 34.04 70.48
CA ILE A 356 -53.71 33.61 70.91
C ILE A 356 -54.52 32.76 69.87
N LEU A 357 -54.79 31.50 70.28
CA LEU A 357 -55.99 30.63 70.27
C LEU A 357 -56.93 30.40 69.05
N SER A 358 -57.00 29.10 68.67
CA SER A 358 -58.11 28.19 68.28
C SER A 358 -59.49 28.68 67.78
N ALA A 359 -59.99 28.05 66.70
CA ALA A 359 -61.32 27.39 66.61
C ALA A 359 -61.51 26.70 65.24
N ARG A 360 -62.30 25.62 65.20
CA ARG A 360 -62.52 24.69 64.08
C ARG A 360 -63.92 24.91 63.52
N GLU A 361 -64.11 25.32 62.26
CA GLU A 361 -65.43 25.31 61.59
C GLU A 361 -65.41 25.05 60.06
N SER A 362 -66.59 24.67 59.56
CA SER A 362 -66.98 23.90 58.37
C SER A 362 -66.80 24.54 56.97
N GLY A 363 -66.07 23.82 56.09
CA GLY A 363 -66.40 23.46 54.69
C GLY A 363 -66.81 24.48 53.61
N GLY A 364 -67.80 25.35 53.86
CA GLY A 364 -68.49 26.10 52.80
C GLY A 364 -67.90 27.48 52.48
N ASP A 365 -67.65 28.31 53.50
CA ASP A 365 -67.01 29.63 53.37
C ASP A 365 -65.52 29.55 53.00
N VAL A 366 -64.95 28.35 53.13
CA VAL A 366 -63.57 28.04 52.77
C VAL A 366 -63.38 28.20 51.25
N GLN A 367 -64.38 27.85 50.42
CA GLN A 367 -64.23 27.81 48.97
C GLN A 367 -64.11 29.21 48.33
N LEU A 368 -64.91 30.18 48.79
CA LEU A 368 -64.91 31.55 48.26
C LEU A 368 -63.65 32.33 48.68
N ARG A 369 -63.24 32.20 49.95
CA ARG A 369 -61.97 32.75 50.43
C ARG A 369 -60.78 32.13 49.72
N GLN A 370 -60.80 30.81 49.48
CA GLN A 370 -59.78 30.15 48.67
C GLN A 370 -59.72 30.70 47.25
N GLN A 371 -60.86 31.00 46.62
CA GLN A 371 -60.88 31.53 45.25
C GLN A 371 -60.35 32.97 45.15
N GLU A 372 -60.66 33.82 46.12
CA GLU A 372 -60.15 35.20 46.21
C GLU A 372 -58.63 35.20 46.51
N GLU A 373 -58.19 34.37 47.46
CA GLU A 373 -56.77 34.16 47.79
C GLU A 373 -55.99 33.66 46.56
N LEU A 374 -56.55 32.71 45.79
CA LEU A 374 -55.96 32.23 44.54
C LEU A 374 -55.86 33.35 43.50
N SER A 375 -56.86 34.22 43.37
CA SER A 375 -56.83 35.35 42.44
C SER A 375 -55.80 36.41 42.83
N ALA A 376 -55.64 36.69 44.14
CA ALA A 376 -54.64 37.60 44.67
C ALA A 376 -53.22 37.04 44.50
N LEU A 377 -53.02 35.74 44.76
CA LEU A 377 -51.75 35.05 44.48
C LEU A 377 -51.44 35.06 42.99
N GLN A 378 -52.44 34.88 42.13
CA GLN A 378 -52.25 34.91 40.68
C GLN A 378 -51.85 36.31 40.19
N ALA A 379 -52.43 37.38 40.75
CA ALA A 379 -52.02 38.75 40.46
C ALA A 379 -50.60 39.06 40.97
N GLN A 380 -50.26 38.62 42.19
CA GLN A 380 -48.89 38.76 42.72
C GLN A 380 -47.87 37.99 41.88
N PHE A 381 -48.21 36.79 41.44
CA PHE A 381 -47.37 35.99 40.55
C PHE A 381 -47.15 36.69 39.21
N GLN A 382 -48.20 37.26 38.61
CA GLN A 382 -48.09 38.04 37.38
C GLN A 382 -47.21 39.28 37.55
N GLN A 383 -47.34 40.00 38.67
CA GLN A 383 -46.47 41.13 38.99
C GLN A 383 -45.01 40.68 39.12
N LEU A 384 -44.75 39.61 39.87
CA LEU A 384 -43.41 39.05 40.04
C LEU A 384 -42.80 38.61 38.71
N CYS A 385 -43.60 38.02 37.81
CA CYS A 385 -43.18 37.70 36.45
C CYS A 385 -42.76 38.95 35.68
N SER A 386 -43.55 40.03 35.75
CA SER A 386 -43.20 41.29 35.07
C SER A 386 -41.94 41.97 35.63
N ASP A 387 -41.73 41.90 36.95
CA ASP A 387 -40.53 42.45 37.61
C ASP A 387 -39.28 41.65 37.23
N VAL A 388 -39.40 40.32 37.14
CA VAL A 388 -38.33 39.43 36.64
C VAL A 388 -37.99 39.73 35.18
N ASP A 389 -39.00 39.96 34.34
CA ASP A 389 -38.79 40.33 32.93
C ASP A 389 -38.11 41.70 32.78
N HIS A 390 -38.48 42.67 33.63
CA HIS A 390 -37.86 43.99 33.66
C HIS A 390 -36.40 43.91 34.12
N LEU A 391 -36.13 43.20 35.21
CA LEU A 391 -34.77 42.98 35.71
C LEU A 391 -33.92 42.23 34.67
N ALA A 392 -34.49 41.25 33.98
CA ALA A 392 -33.81 40.55 32.90
C ALA A 392 -33.48 41.49 31.71
N ALA A 393 -34.34 42.46 31.41
CA ALA A 393 -34.07 43.48 30.39
C ALA A 393 -32.95 44.44 30.81
N ASP A 394 -32.93 44.86 32.07
CA ASP A 394 -31.87 45.72 32.62
C ASP A 394 -30.52 44.99 32.72
N MET A 395 -30.53 43.71 33.10
CA MET A 395 -29.35 42.84 33.05
C MET A 395 -28.80 42.73 31.63
N ARG A 396 -29.68 42.57 30.62
CA ARG A 396 -29.25 42.58 29.21
C ARG A 396 -28.65 43.92 28.79
N ARG A 397 -29.28 45.04 29.19
CA ARG A 397 -28.79 46.39 28.86
C ARG A 397 -27.42 46.67 29.50
N THR A 398 -27.27 46.35 30.78
CA THR A 398 -26.01 46.50 31.51
C THR A 398 -24.91 45.60 30.96
N ALA A 399 -25.23 44.36 30.58
CA ALA A 399 -24.28 43.46 29.92
C ALA A 399 -23.75 44.04 28.60
N VAL A 400 -24.61 44.65 27.78
CA VAL A 400 -24.19 45.32 26.53
C VAL A 400 -23.28 46.51 26.82
N THR A 401 -23.64 47.37 27.79
CA THR A 401 -22.78 48.52 28.15
C THR A 401 -21.43 48.08 28.73
N HIS A 402 -21.40 47.01 29.52
CA HIS A 402 -20.17 46.45 30.05
C HIS A 402 -19.27 45.90 28.93
N ALA A 403 -19.85 45.20 27.95
CA ALA A 403 -19.11 44.72 26.78
C ALA A 403 -18.51 45.88 25.96
N GLN A 404 -19.27 46.96 25.74
CA GLN A 404 -18.78 48.15 25.04
C GLN A 404 -17.60 48.81 25.78
N VAL A 405 -17.71 48.98 27.10
CA VAL A 405 -16.63 49.56 27.91
C VAL A 405 -15.38 48.68 27.89
N LEU A 406 -15.54 47.36 27.97
CA LEU A 406 -14.41 46.43 27.87
C LEU A 406 -13.69 46.51 26.52
N ASP A 407 -14.43 46.61 25.43
CA ASP A 407 -13.83 46.74 24.10
C ASP A 407 -13.12 48.09 23.91
N GLU A 408 -13.70 49.19 24.42
CA GLU A 408 -13.02 50.48 24.46
C GLU A 408 -11.72 50.45 25.29
N LEU A 409 -11.74 49.75 26.43
CA LEU A 409 -10.58 49.60 27.30
C LEU A 409 -9.47 48.84 26.56
N LYS A 410 -9.79 47.70 25.93
CA LYS A 410 -8.85 46.93 25.10
C LYS A 410 -8.25 47.77 23.96
N GLN A 411 -9.07 48.57 23.28
CA GLN A 411 -8.58 49.46 22.21
C GLN A 411 -7.63 50.53 22.75
N ARG A 412 -7.91 51.10 23.92
CA ARG A 412 -7.02 52.08 24.57
C ARG A 412 -5.72 51.44 25.06
N GLU A 413 -5.77 50.22 25.58
CA GLU A 413 -4.57 49.46 25.97
C GLU A 413 -3.66 49.22 24.77
N LEU A 414 -4.21 48.71 23.65
CA LEU A 414 -3.45 48.53 22.40
C LEU A 414 -2.87 49.85 21.89
N GLY A 415 -3.66 50.94 21.93
CA GLY A 415 -3.17 52.26 21.54
C GLY A 415 -2.06 52.79 22.45
N ASN A 416 -2.05 52.42 23.73
CA ASN A 416 -0.99 52.79 24.67
C ASN A 416 0.27 51.95 24.46
N THR A 417 0.16 50.64 24.25
CA THR A 417 1.33 49.79 23.95
C THR A 417 2.03 50.26 22.68
N GLU A 418 1.28 50.59 21.62
CA GLU A 418 1.86 51.16 20.41
C GLU A 418 2.59 52.49 20.65
N LYS A 419 2.05 53.36 21.52
CA LYS A 419 2.69 54.64 21.87
C LYS A 419 3.94 54.42 22.71
N GLU A 420 3.91 53.48 23.64
CA GLU A 420 5.07 53.09 24.45
C GLU A 420 6.19 52.53 23.58
N GLU A 421 5.88 51.66 22.62
CA GLU A 421 6.85 51.14 21.64
C GLU A 421 7.45 52.28 20.81
N LYS A 422 6.61 53.19 20.29
CA LYS A 422 7.06 54.38 19.53
C LYS A 422 7.95 55.28 20.38
N LEU A 423 7.61 55.50 21.66
CA LEU A 423 8.42 56.27 22.59
C LEU A 423 9.75 55.58 22.89
N GLN A 424 9.76 54.26 23.06
CA GLN A 424 10.96 53.50 23.32
C GLN A 424 11.93 53.56 22.13
N VAL A 425 11.41 53.45 20.90
CA VAL A 425 12.22 53.64 19.68
C VAL A 425 12.78 55.06 19.65
N LYS A 426 11.95 56.10 19.82
CA LYS A 426 12.40 57.50 19.82
C LYS A 426 13.46 57.78 20.89
N LYS A 427 13.28 57.25 22.11
CA LYS A 427 14.25 57.37 23.20
C LYS A 427 15.59 56.76 22.81
N LYS A 428 15.59 55.51 22.32
CA LYS A 428 16.79 54.84 21.82
C LYS A 428 17.45 55.61 20.67
N THR A 429 16.67 56.18 19.76
CA THR A 429 17.20 57.02 18.67
C THR A 429 17.90 58.26 19.22
N ILE A 430 17.30 58.95 20.20
CA ILE A 430 17.90 60.13 20.84
C ILE A 430 19.20 59.76 21.57
N ASP A 431 19.21 58.64 22.29
CA ASP A 431 20.40 58.15 23.02
C ASP A 431 21.58 57.85 22.08
N LEU A 432 21.31 57.53 20.81
CA LEU A 432 22.31 57.22 19.77
C LEU A 432 22.79 58.44 18.96
N LEU A 433 22.14 59.61 19.09
CA LEU A 433 22.53 60.84 18.37
C LEU A 433 23.91 61.42 18.75
N PRO A 434 24.38 61.36 20.01
CA PRO A 434 25.68 61.92 20.39
C PRO A 434 26.88 61.35 19.61
N GLU A 435 26.77 60.10 19.12
CA GLU A 435 27.79 59.41 18.31
C GLU A 435 27.22 58.94 16.96
N ALA A 436 26.36 59.76 16.33
CA ALA A 436 25.61 59.36 15.15
C ALA A 436 26.48 58.80 14.01
N ASP A 437 27.58 59.47 13.66
CA ASP A 437 28.44 59.07 12.55
C ASP A 437 29.12 57.71 12.80
N ASN A 438 29.62 57.48 14.03
CA ASN A 438 30.22 56.21 14.43
C ASN A 438 29.18 55.08 14.47
N ASN A 439 28.00 55.36 15.03
CA ASN A 439 26.90 54.40 15.13
C ASN A 439 26.39 53.98 13.76
N VAL A 440 26.29 54.90 12.80
CA VAL A 440 25.89 54.60 11.42
C VAL A 440 26.90 53.69 10.75
N VAL A 441 28.21 53.95 10.89
CA VAL A 441 29.27 53.10 10.32
C VAL A 441 29.23 51.70 10.94
N GLN A 442 29.05 51.59 12.26
CA GLN A 442 28.92 50.29 12.94
C GLN A 442 27.68 49.52 12.47
N LEU A 443 26.53 50.18 12.34
CA LEU A 443 25.30 49.56 11.85
C LEU A 443 25.45 49.12 10.38
N GLN A 444 26.06 49.94 9.52
CA GLN A 444 26.38 49.55 8.14
C GLN A 444 27.26 48.30 8.10
N SER A 445 28.30 48.24 8.94
CA SER A 445 29.19 47.07 9.02
C SER A 445 28.44 45.81 9.49
N LEU A 446 27.52 45.93 10.44
CA LEU A 446 26.68 44.82 10.93
C LEU A 446 25.68 44.36 9.87
N VAL A 447 25.07 45.30 9.14
CA VAL A 447 24.17 45.01 8.02
C VAL A 447 24.93 44.29 6.92
N GLU A 448 26.09 44.79 6.51
CA GLU A 448 26.94 44.14 5.51
C GLU A 448 27.41 42.75 5.95
N ALA A 449 27.83 42.59 7.21
CA ALA A 449 28.23 41.30 7.75
C ALA A 449 27.04 40.33 7.77
N SER A 450 25.84 40.80 8.13
CA SER A 450 24.63 39.98 8.11
C SER A 450 24.21 39.60 6.69
N ALA A 451 24.28 40.52 5.73
CA ALA A 451 23.99 40.26 4.32
C ALA A 451 24.96 39.21 3.77
N LYS A 452 26.26 39.35 4.03
CA LYS A 452 27.29 38.35 3.67
C LYS A 452 27.00 36.98 4.28
N ARG A 453 26.57 36.91 5.55
CA ARG A 453 26.17 35.65 6.20
C ARG A 453 24.96 35.02 5.50
N VAL A 454 23.93 35.80 5.17
CA VAL A 454 22.73 35.31 4.48
C VAL A 454 23.09 34.77 3.09
N VAL A 455 23.92 35.47 2.31
CA VAL A 455 24.37 34.99 0.99
C VAL A 455 25.18 33.69 1.13
N ASN A 456 26.07 33.60 2.11
CA ASN A 456 26.84 32.38 2.35
C ASN A 456 25.92 31.20 2.72
N LEU A 457 24.95 31.40 3.62
CA LEU A 457 23.96 30.39 3.98
C LEU A 457 23.11 29.97 2.77
N ALA A 458 22.67 30.92 1.94
CA ALA A 458 21.95 30.61 0.71
C ALA A 458 22.79 29.76 -0.25
N SER A 459 24.09 30.06 -0.38
CA SER A 459 25.00 29.25 -1.22
C SER A 459 25.20 27.84 -0.68
N GLN A 460 25.29 27.67 0.66
CA GLN A 460 25.40 26.35 1.30
C GLN A 460 24.11 25.55 1.17
N TRP A 461 22.96 26.23 1.30
CA TRP A 461 21.65 25.64 1.08
C TRP A 461 21.51 25.16 -0.35
N GLU A 462 21.85 25.98 -1.34
CA GLU A 462 21.71 25.62 -2.75
C GLU A 462 22.62 24.44 -3.14
N LYS A 463 23.85 24.39 -2.61
CA LYS A 463 24.77 23.25 -2.77
C LYS A 463 24.17 21.91 -2.32
N ARG A 464 23.30 21.91 -1.30
CA ARG A 464 22.62 20.69 -0.82
C ARG A 464 21.26 20.47 -1.47
N ARG A 465 20.52 21.54 -1.75
CA ARG A 465 19.18 21.48 -2.33
C ARG A 465 19.21 20.98 -3.77
N ALA A 466 20.11 21.48 -4.61
CA ALA A 466 20.20 21.10 -6.01
C ALA A 466 20.35 19.58 -6.21
N PRO A 467 21.33 18.87 -5.59
CA PRO A 467 21.47 17.43 -5.77
C PRO A 467 20.28 16.63 -5.18
N LEU A 468 19.64 17.11 -4.12
CA LEU A 468 18.43 16.47 -3.59
C LEU A 468 17.23 16.59 -4.55
N ILE A 469 17.08 17.74 -5.22
CA ILE A 469 16.05 17.93 -6.25
C ILE A 469 16.34 17.02 -7.45
N ASP A 470 17.60 16.92 -7.87
CA ASP A 470 17.97 16.07 -9.00
C ASP A 470 17.78 14.59 -8.68
N GLU A 471 18.12 14.12 -7.47
CA GLU A 471 17.83 12.74 -7.06
C GLU A 471 16.32 12.50 -6.92
N HIS A 472 15.55 13.48 -6.41
CA HIS A 472 14.10 13.37 -6.37
C HIS A 472 13.51 13.23 -7.77
N ARG A 473 13.99 14.02 -8.74
CA ARG A 473 13.58 13.91 -10.15
C ARG A 473 13.96 12.54 -10.72
N ARG A 474 15.18 12.07 -10.47
CA ARG A 474 15.67 10.76 -10.91
C ARG A 474 14.83 9.61 -10.35
N LEU A 475 14.54 9.63 -9.06
CA LEU A 475 13.69 8.63 -8.40
C LEU A 475 12.27 8.66 -8.96
N LYS A 476 11.71 9.85 -9.19
CA LYS A 476 10.38 10.00 -9.80
C LYS A 476 10.32 9.41 -11.22
N GLU A 477 11.36 9.62 -12.02
CA GLU A 477 11.46 9.04 -13.36
C GLU A 477 11.59 7.51 -13.31
N ILE A 478 12.37 6.97 -12.36
CA ILE A 478 12.49 5.52 -12.14
C ILE A 478 11.15 4.91 -11.75
N CYS A 479 10.42 5.52 -10.81
CA CYS A 479 9.09 5.05 -10.40
C CYS A 479 8.11 5.06 -11.58
N SER A 480 8.06 6.16 -12.34
CA SER A 480 7.18 6.26 -13.51
C SER A 480 7.52 5.21 -14.58
N ARG A 481 8.81 4.95 -14.83
CA ARG A 481 9.25 3.89 -15.75
C ARG A 481 8.82 2.51 -15.25
N GLN A 482 8.96 2.25 -13.95
CA GLN A 482 8.56 0.98 -13.34
C GLN A 482 7.04 0.76 -13.40
N GLU A 483 6.24 1.80 -13.23
CA GLU A 483 4.77 1.76 -13.40
C GLU A 483 4.36 1.48 -14.86
N LEU A 484 5.05 2.10 -15.82
CA LEU A 484 4.80 1.82 -17.24
C LEU A 484 5.17 0.38 -17.61
N ASP A 485 6.30 -0.11 -17.12
CA ASP A 485 6.74 -1.49 -17.35
C ASP A 485 5.81 -2.51 -16.66
N SER A 486 5.33 -2.23 -15.45
CA SER A 486 4.36 -3.09 -14.76
C SER A 486 3.02 -3.11 -15.48
N SER A 487 2.52 -1.95 -15.93
CA SER A 487 1.31 -1.85 -16.75
C SER A 487 1.43 -2.63 -18.06
N ARG A 488 2.58 -2.54 -18.74
CA ARG A 488 2.85 -3.32 -19.97
C ARG A 488 2.80 -4.82 -19.69
N LYS A 489 3.50 -5.29 -18.65
CA LYS A 489 3.50 -6.70 -18.24
C LYS A 489 2.09 -7.19 -17.89
N LEU A 490 1.29 -6.38 -17.20
CA LEU A 490 -0.10 -6.71 -16.89
C LEU A 490 -0.97 -6.81 -18.15
N SER A 491 -0.77 -5.92 -19.14
CA SER A 491 -1.45 -6.01 -20.42
C SER A 491 -1.07 -7.28 -21.20
N GLU A 492 0.22 -7.65 -21.18
CA GLU A 492 0.70 -8.90 -21.79
C GLU A 492 0.09 -10.13 -21.11
N ILE A 493 0.05 -10.16 -19.77
CA ILE A 493 -0.58 -11.24 -19.00
C ILE A 493 -2.07 -11.36 -19.36
N LYS A 494 -2.80 -10.24 -19.42
CA LYS A 494 -4.22 -10.22 -19.84
C LYS A 494 -4.39 -10.80 -21.25
N SER A 495 -3.54 -10.40 -22.20
CA SER A 495 -3.57 -10.95 -23.57
C SER A 495 -3.28 -12.45 -23.59
N LEU A 496 -2.33 -12.92 -22.79
CA LEU A 496 -2.02 -14.35 -22.69
C LEU A 496 -3.17 -15.14 -22.05
N HIS A 497 -3.81 -14.62 -21.01
CA HIS A 497 -4.99 -15.24 -20.43
C HIS A 497 -6.14 -15.35 -21.43
N GLU A 498 -6.39 -14.30 -22.22
CA GLU A 498 -7.40 -14.34 -23.28
C GLU A 498 -7.07 -15.43 -24.32
N LYS A 499 -5.80 -15.51 -24.76
CA LYS A 499 -5.36 -16.56 -25.70
C LYS A 499 -5.50 -17.96 -25.11
N ILE A 500 -5.17 -18.16 -23.84
CA ILE A 500 -5.34 -19.44 -23.14
C ILE A 500 -6.82 -19.79 -23.07
N HIS A 501 -7.69 -18.84 -22.72
CA HIS A 501 -9.14 -19.05 -22.66
C HIS A 501 -9.69 -19.46 -24.02
N VAL A 502 -9.39 -18.71 -25.09
CA VAL A 502 -9.80 -19.05 -26.46
C VAL A 502 -9.30 -20.43 -26.86
N SER A 503 -8.02 -20.73 -26.63
CA SER A 503 -7.44 -22.05 -26.95
C SER A 503 -8.08 -23.18 -26.14
N THR A 504 -8.48 -22.94 -24.89
CA THR A 504 -9.13 -23.93 -24.02
C THR A 504 -10.55 -24.21 -24.52
N GLU A 505 -11.29 -23.17 -24.89
CA GLU A 505 -12.64 -23.32 -25.46
C GLU A 505 -12.60 -24.02 -26.83
N GLU A 506 -11.61 -23.70 -27.67
CA GLU A 506 -11.38 -24.43 -28.92
C GLU A 506 -11.04 -25.90 -28.68
N ALA A 507 -10.23 -26.20 -27.67
CA ALA A 507 -9.89 -27.58 -27.31
C ALA A 507 -11.11 -28.36 -26.84
N LYS A 508 -11.95 -27.76 -25.97
CA LYS A 508 -13.22 -28.37 -25.52
C LYS A 508 -14.16 -28.66 -26.69
N LYS A 509 -14.36 -27.70 -27.59
CA LYS A 509 -15.19 -27.89 -28.79
C LYS A 509 -14.66 -29.02 -29.66
N LYS A 510 -13.35 -29.08 -29.88
CA LYS A 510 -12.71 -30.18 -30.62
C LYS A 510 -12.90 -31.51 -29.93
N GLU A 511 -12.77 -31.57 -28.60
CA GLU A 511 -13.00 -32.78 -27.81
C GLU A 511 -14.46 -33.26 -27.89
N GLU A 512 -15.43 -32.34 -27.84
CA GLU A 512 -16.85 -32.63 -28.04
C GLU A 512 -17.12 -33.19 -29.44
N THR A 513 -16.59 -32.55 -30.49
CA THR A 513 -16.71 -33.08 -31.86
C THR A 513 -16.03 -34.43 -32.03
N TYR A 514 -14.90 -34.65 -31.36
CA TYR A 514 -14.21 -35.94 -31.38
C TYR A 514 -15.05 -37.04 -30.73
N LYS A 515 -15.68 -36.75 -29.58
CA LYS A 515 -16.61 -37.67 -28.92
C LYS A 515 -17.81 -38.01 -29.82
N GLN A 516 -18.38 -37.01 -30.49
CA GLN A 516 -19.47 -37.21 -31.47
C GLN A 516 -19.03 -38.12 -32.62
N LEU A 517 -17.86 -37.85 -33.22
CA LEU A 517 -17.33 -38.67 -34.31
C LEU A 517 -16.98 -40.10 -33.87
N LEU A 518 -16.52 -40.29 -32.64
CA LEU A 518 -16.31 -41.63 -32.08
C LEU A 518 -17.64 -42.39 -31.94
N THR A 519 -18.69 -41.75 -31.42
CA THR A 519 -20.00 -42.38 -31.31
C THR A 519 -20.59 -42.73 -32.68
N GLU A 520 -20.39 -41.87 -33.69
CA GLU A 520 -20.79 -42.18 -35.07
C GLU A 520 -19.98 -43.35 -35.64
N LEU A 521 -18.66 -43.38 -35.39
CA LEU A 521 -17.79 -44.48 -35.81
C LEU A 521 -18.20 -45.82 -35.20
N GLU A 522 -18.56 -45.84 -33.91
CA GLU A 522 -19.07 -47.03 -33.23
C GLU A 522 -20.44 -47.48 -33.75
N SER A 523 -21.26 -46.53 -34.23
CA SER A 523 -22.58 -46.83 -34.80
C SER A 523 -22.53 -47.37 -36.24
N LEU A 524 -21.40 -47.21 -36.93
CA LEU A 524 -21.23 -47.64 -38.32
C LEU A 524 -20.93 -49.15 -38.42
N PRO A 525 -21.46 -49.84 -39.44
CA PRO A 525 -21.16 -51.25 -39.69
C PRO A 525 -19.65 -51.48 -39.92
N GLN A 526 -19.07 -52.41 -39.17
CA GLN A 526 -17.63 -52.70 -39.16
C GLN A 526 -17.16 -53.60 -40.32
N ASP A 527 -17.97 -53.74 -41.36
CA ASP A 527 -17.82 -54.77 -42.41
C ASP A 527 -16.73 -54.43 -43.44
N ALA A 528 -16.26 -53.18 -43.49
CA ALA A 528 -15.21 -52.75 -44.41
C ALA A 528 -13.99 -52.21 -43.65
N SER A 529 -12.88 -52.96 -43.72
CA SER A 529 -11.61 -52.54 -43.10
C SER A 529 -11.11 -51.22 -43.68
N ARG A 530 -10.49 -50.37 -42.84
CA ARG A 530 -9.81 -49.14 -43.27
C ARG A 530 -8.87 -49.35 -44.47
N SER A 531 -8.24 -50.53 -44.53
CA SER A 531 -7.40 -50.94 -45.65
C SER A 531 -8.17 -50.98 -46.98
N ALA A 532 -9.39 -51.52 -46.99
CA ALA A 532 -10.24 -51.58 -48.18
C ALA A 532 -10.62 -50.18 -48.70
N TYR A 533 -11.00 -49.26 -47.81
CA TYR A 533 -11.25 -47.87 -48.19
C TYR A 533 -9.99 -47.16 -48.69
N THR A 534 -8.85 -47.37 -48.02
CA THR A 534 -7.57 -46.78 -48.42
C THR A 534 -7.13 -47.30 -49.79
N GLN A 535 -7.26 -48.60 -50.04
CA GLN A 535 -6.99 -49.21 -51.34
C GLN A 535 -7.90 -48.65 -52.42
N ARG A 536 -9.21 -48.58 -52.16
CA ARG A 536 -10.18 -48.00 -53.11
C ARG A 536 -9.89 -46.53 -53.41
N ILE A 537 -9.51 -45.73 -52.41
CA ILE A 537 -9.11 -44.32 -52.61
C ILE A 537 -7.82 -44.25 -53.44
N LEU A 538 -6.82 -45.09 -53.15
CA LEU A 538 -5.57 -45.12 -53.91
C LEU A 538 -5.79 -45.57 -55.36
N GLU A 539 -6.70 -46.51 -55.59
CA GLU A 539 -7.15 -46.90 -56.93
C GLU A 539 -7.84 -45.74 -57.65
N ILE A 540 -8.76 -45.04 -56.98
CA ILE A 540 -9.41 -43.84 -57.53
C ILE A 540 -8.36 -42.77 -57.85
N VAL A 541 -7.39 -42.51 -56.97
CA VAL A 541 -6.31 -41.54 -57.21
C VAL A 541 -5.43 -41.96 -58.39
N SER A 542 -5.12 -43.25 -58.51
CA SER A 542 -4.38 -43.80 -59.65
C SER A 542 -5.16 -43.62 -60.95
N ASN A 543 -6.47 -43.88 -60.93
CA ASN A 543 -7.36 -43.68 -62.06
C ASN A 543 -7.46 -42.19 -62.44
N ILE A 544 -7.57 -41.27 -61.47
CA ILE A 544 -7.57 -39.82 -61.72
C ILE A 544 -6.24 -39.37 -62.34
N LYS A 545 -5.11 -39.92 -61.90
CA LYS A 545 -3.81 -39.62 -62.51
C LYS A 545 -3.75 -40.07 -63.97
N LYS A 546 -4.18 -41.31 -64.26
CA LYS A 546 -4.29 -41.81 -65.64
C LYS A 546 -5.22 -40.95 -66.49
N GLN A 547 -6.39 -40.58 -65.96
CA GLN A 547 -7.33 -39.69 -66.64
C GLN A 547 -6.71 -38.32 -66.94
N LYS A 548 -5.93 -37.74 -66.00
CA LYS A 548 -5.24 -36.47 -66.26
C LYS A 548 -4.18 -36.58 -67.36
N GLU A 549 -3.44 -37.68 -67.40
CA GLU A 549 -2.48 -37.95 -68.46
C GLU A 549 -3.18 -38.10 -69.82
N GLU A 550 -4.28 -38.84 -69.87
CA GLU A 550 -5.11 -39.00 -71.07
C GLU A 550 -5.74 -37.68 -71.52
N ILE A 551 -6.31 -36.88 -70.61
CA ILE A 551 -6.82 -35.54 -70.91
C ILE A 551 -5.71 -34.65 -71.47
N THR A 552 -4.50 -34.71 -70.90
CA THR A 552 -3.36 -33.91 -71.38
C THR A 552 -2.97 -34.33 -72.80
N LYS A 553 -3.01 -35.63 -73.10
CA LYS A 553 -2.80 -36.16 -74.45
C LYS A 553 -3.88 -35.66 -75.40
N ILE A 554 -5.17 -35.81 -75.06
CA ILE A 554 -6.29 -35.32 -75.87
C ILE A 554 -6.19 -33.81 -76.12
N LEU A 555 -5.78 -33.02 -75.12
CA LEU A 555 -5.55 -31.58 -75.27
C LEU A 555 -4.39 -31.26 -76.22
N SER A 556 -3.32 -32.07 -76.21
CA SER A 556 -2.22 -31.93 -77.17
C SER A 556 -2.70 -32.21 -78.58
N ASP A 557 -3.38 -33.35 -78.78
CA ASP A 557 -3.92 -33.77 -80.06
C ASP A 557 -4.93 -32.74 -80.60
N THR A 558 -5.78 -32.19 -79.73
CA THR A 558 -6.73 -31.11 -80.08
C THR A 558 -6.02 -29.83 -80.52
N ARG A 559 -4.91 -29.45 -79.85
CA ARG A 559 -4.11 -28.28 -80.27
C ARG A 559 -3.40 -28.52 -81.60
N GLU A 560 -2.95 -29.75 -81.86
CA GLU A 560 -2.34 -30.13 -83.13
C GLU A 560 -3.37 -30.06 -84.26
N LEU A 561 -4.55 -30.67 -84.07
CA LEU A 561 -5.66 -30.57 -85.01
C LEU A 561 -6.06 -29.10 -85.26
N GLN A 562 -6.13 -28.26 -84.23
CA GLN A 562 -6.44 -26.84 -84.42
C GLN A 562 -5.36 -26.11 -85.26
N LYS A 563 -4.08 -26.45 -85.09
CA LYS A 563 -3.00 -25.90 -85.92
C LYS A 563 -3.11 -26.36 -87.37
N GLU A 564 -3.45 -27.63 -87.60
CA GLU A 564 -3.67 -28.18 -88.93
C GLU A 564 -4.86 -27.51 -89.62
N ILE A 565 -5.99 -27.36 -88.92
CA ILE A 565 -7.17 -26.63 -89.41
C ILE A 565 -6.77 -25.20 -89.80
N ASN A 566 -6.17 -24.44 -88.89
CA ASN A 566 -5.76 -23.05 -89.18
C ASN A 566 -4.76 -22.97 -90.34
N SER A 567 -3.84 -23.93 -90.46
CA SER A 567 -2.88 -24.02 -91.56
C SER A 567 -3.57 -24.30 -92.89
N LEU A 568 -4.54 -25.21 -92.92
CA LEU A 568 -5.33 -25.55 -94.10
C LEU A 568 -6.26 -24.40 -94.50
N THR A 569 -6.98 -23.78 -93.57
CA THR A 569 -7.82 -22.59 -93.82
C THR A 569 -6.97 -21.45 -94.40
N GLY A 570 -5.83 -21.14 -93.78
CA GLY A 570 -4.93 -20.10 -94.30
C GLY A 570 -4.27 -20.47 -95.63
N LYS A 571 -4.08 -21.75 -95.96
CA LYS A 571 -3.67 -22.19 -97.31
C LYS A 571 -4.81 -21.97 -98.31
N LEU A 572 -6.04 -22.38 -97.97
CA LEU A 572 -7.24 -22.21 -98.79
C LEU A 572 -7.42 -20.73 -99.17
N ASP A 573 -7.44 -19.83 -98.20
CA ASP A 573 -7.63 -18.38 -98.44
C ASP A 573 -6.55 -17.79 -99.37
N ARG A 574 -5.28 -18.14 -99.15
CA ARG A 574 -4.18 -17.67 -100.00
C ARG A 574 -4.28 -18.23 -101.41
N THR A 575 -4.59 -19.52 -101.56
CA THR A 575 -4.77 -20.14 -102.88
C THR A 575 -5.97 -19.57 -103.62
N PHE A 576 -7.06 -19.28 -102.90
CA PHE A 576 -8.24 -18.65 -103.48
C PHE A 576 -7.93 -17.22 -103.93
N ALA A 577 -7.30 -16.40 -103.10
CA ALA A 577 -6.93 -15.02 -103.45
C ALA A 577 -6.05 -14.94 -104.71
N VAL A 578 -5.07 -15.84 -104.84
CA VAL A 578 -4.22 -15.92 -106.06
C VAL A 578 -5.06 -16.34 -107.28
N THR A 579 -5.93 -17.33 -107.12
CA THR A 579 -6.79 -17.82 -108.20
C THR A 579 -7.81 -16.76 -108.63
N ASP A 580 -8.43 -16.07 -107.67
CA ASP A 580 -9.38 -14.98 -107.87
C ASP A 580 -8.71 -13.81 -108.62
N GLU A 581 -7.52 -13.37 -108.19
CA GLU A 581 -6.77 -12.32 -108.91
C GLU A 581 -6.42 -12.71 -110.36
N LEU A 582 -5.94 -13.93 -110.58
CA LEU A 582 -5.53 -14.39 -111.91
C LEU A 582 -6.74 -14.48 -112.85
N VAL A 583 -7.81 -15.12 -112.40
CA VAL A 583 -9.04 -15.28 -113.20
C VAL A 583 -9.72 -13.92 -113.40
N PHE A 584 -9.68 -13.00 -112.43
CA PHE A 584 -10.20 -11.64 -112.57
C PHE A 584 -9.42 -10.81 -113.61
N LYS A 585 -8.09 -10.92 -113.64
CA LYS A 585 -7.24 -10.24 -114.64
C LYS A 585 -7.57 -10.71 -116.07
N ASP A 586 -7.78 -12.01 -116.25
CA ASP A 586 -8.10 -12.58 -117.56
C ASP A 586 -9.58 -12.37 -117.97
N ALA A 587 -10.50 -12.33 -117.00
CA ALA A 587 -11.93 -12.04 -117.22
C ALA A 587 -12.20 -10.63 -117.76
N LYS A 588 -11.23 -9.70 -117.64
CA LYS A 588 -11.31 -8.37 -118.27
C LYS A 588 -11.15 -8.42 -119.80
N LYS A 589 -10.47 -9.44 -120.32
CA LYS A 589 -10.10 -9.56 -121.74
C LYS A 589 -11.04 -10.48 -122.52
N ASP A 590 -11.61 -11.51 -121.87
CA ASP A 590 -12.37 -12.58 -122.54
C ASP A 590 -13.71 -12.85 -121.83
N GLU A 591 -14.80 -12.90 -122.62
CA GLU A 591 -16.16 -13.15 -122.12
C GLU A 591 -16.33 -14.57 -121.55
N SER A 592 -15.60 -15.54 -122.11
CA SER A 592 -15.62 -16.92 -121.64
C SER A 592 -15.04 -17.04 -120.23
N VAL A 593 -13.92 -16.35 -119.98
CA VAL A 593 -13.26 -16.28 -118.66
C VAL A 593 -14.10 -15.49 -117.66
N ARG A 594 -14.90 -14.52 -118.11
CA ARG A 594 -15.87 -13.83 -117.23
C ARG A 594 -16.96 -14.76 -116.70
N LYS A 595 -17.44 -15.71 -117.51
CA LYS A 595 -18.36 -16.76 -117.03
C LYS A 595 -17.66 -17.69 -116.04
N ALA A 596 -16.41 -18.09 -116.32
CA ALA A 596 -15.61 -18.89 -115.40
C ALA A 596 -15.36 -18.19 -114.05
N TYR A 597 -15.10 -16.88 -114.04
CA TYR A 597 -14.99 -16.07 -112.82
C TYR A 597 -16.26 -16.11 -111.97
N LYS A 598 -17.44 -15.96 -112.60
CA LYS A 598 -18.72 -16.07 -111.89
C LYS A 598 -18.93 -17.47 -111.29
N TYR A 599 -18.54 -18.53 -112.00
CA TYR A 599 -18.61 -19.88 -111.45
C TYR A 599 -17.61 -20.11 -110.31
N LEU A 600 -16.40 -19.55 -110.38
CA LEU A 600 -15.41 -19.62 -109.31
C LEU A 600 -15.90 -18.91 -108.04
N ALA A 601 -16.44 -17.69 -108.17
CA ALA A 601 -17.01 -16.93 -107.06
C ALA A 601 -18.22 -17.67 -106.44
N ALA A 602 -19.11 -18.22 -107.27
CA ALA A 602 -20.25 -19.02 -106.80
C ALA A 602 -19.81 -20.32 -106.11
N LEU A 603 -18.77 -20.98 -106.59
CA LEU A 603 -18.21 -22.18 -105.96
C LEU A 603 -17.64 -21.85 -104.58
N HIS A 604 -16.87 -20.77 -104.47
CA HIS A 604 -16.30 -20.35 -103.18
C HIS A 604 -17.39 -19.96 -102.18
N GLU A 605 -18.42 -19.23 -102.62
CA GLU A 605 -19.57 -18.89 -101.80
C GLU A 605 -20.31 -20.14 -101.29
N ASN A 606 -20.57 -21.11 -102.18
CA ASN A 606 -21.21 -22.38 -101.78
C ASN A 606 -20.33 -23.20 -100.81
N CYS A 607 -19.01 -23.22 -101.01
CA CYS A 607 -18.08 -23.88 -100.09
C CYS A 607 -18.05 -23.20 -98.71
N ASN A 608 -18.08 -21.87 -98.66
CA ASN A 608 -18.16 -21.12 -97.40
C ASN A 608 -19.48 -21.37 -96.67
N GLN A 609 -20.61 -21.40 -97.40
CA GLN A 609 -21.90 -21.77 -96.81
C GLN A 609 -21.90 -23.19 -96.25
N LEU A 610 -21.23 -24.13 -96.92
CA LEU A 610 -21.07 -25.50 -96.42
C LEU A 610 -20.22 -25.54 -95.14
N ILE A 611 -19.10 -24.82 -95.09
CA ILE A 611 -18.24 -24.71 -93.90
C ILE A 611 -19.07 -24.15 -92.73
N GLN A 612 -19.80 -23.05 -92.96
CA GLN A 612 -20.66 -22.44 -91.93
C GLN A 612 -21.72 -23.41 -91.41
N THR A 613 -22.39 -24.15 -92.32
CA THR A 613 -23.41 -25.13 -91.93
C THR A 613 -22.81 -26.25 -91.05
N ILE A 614 -21.58 -26.70 -91.33
CA ILE A 614 -20.88 -27.70 -90.52
C ILE A 614 -20.51 -27.14 -89.14
N GLU A 615 -20.03 -25.90 -89.07
CA GLU A 615 -19.71 -25.22 -87.81
C GLU A 615 -20.96 -24.98 -86.94
N ASP A 616 -22.06 -24.56 -87.55
CA ASP A 616 -23.35 -24.36 -86.89
C ASP A 616 -23.90 -25.70 -86.37
N THR A 617 -23.84 -26.76 -87.18
CA THR A 617 -24.22 -28.12 -86.77
C THR A 617 -23.38 -28.58 -85.58
N GLY A 618 -22.07 -28.32 -85.60
CA GLY A 618 -21.18 -28.63 -84.48
C GLY A 618 -21.48 -27.82 -83.21
N THR A 619 -22.03 -26.61 -83.34
CA THR A 619 -22.47 -25.78 -82.21
C THR A 619 -23.76 -26.31 -81.62
N ILE A 620 -24.75 -26.61 -82.45
CA ILE A 620 -26.03 -27.20 -82.03
C ILE A 620 -25.81 -28.55 -81.34
N LEU A 621 -24.93 -29.42 -81.85
CA LEU A 621 -24.62 -30.71 -81.21
C LEU A 621 -23.97 -30.54 -79.83
N ARG A 622 -23.15 -29.50 -79.62
CA ARG A 622 -22.60 -29.17 -78.30
C ARG A 622 -23.69 -28.70 -77.35
N GLU A 623 -24.58 -27.82 -77.81
CA GLU A 623 -25.71 -27.33 -77.01
C GLU A 623 -26.68 -28.46 -76.63
N ILE A 624 -26.99 -29.38 -77.55
CA ILE A 624 -27.82 -30.56 -77.27
C ILE A 624 -27.20 -31.38 -76.14
N ARG A 625 -25.90 -31.67 -76.21
CA ARG A 625 -25.20 -32.44 -75.18
C ARG A 625 -25.16 -31.72 -73.83
N ASP A 626 -24.94 -30.41 -73.82
CA ASP A 626 -24.93 -29.62 -72.58
C ASP A 626 -26.32 -29.58 -71.93
N LEU A 627 -27.39 -29.55 -72.74
CA LEU A 627 -28.77 -29.67 -72.26
C LEU A 627 -29.08 -31.08 -71.74
N GLU A 628 -28.61 -32.13 -72.41
CA GLU A 628 -28.73 -33.52 -71.94
C GLU A 628 -28.04 -33.72 -70.58
N GLU A 629 -26.86 -33.12 -70.38
CA GLU A 629 -26.14 -33.17 -69.11
C GLU A 629 -26.88 -32.42 -67.98
N GLN A 630 -27.55 -31.30 -68.30
CA GLN A 630 -28.35 -30.54 -67.35
C GLN A 630 -29.66 -31.24 -66.95
N VAL A 631 -30.28 -32.00 -67.86
CA VAL A 631 -31.51 -32.75 -67.59
C VAL A 631 -31.26 -33.94 -66.65
N GLY A 632 -30.04 -34.48 -66.64
CA GLY A 632 -29.65 -35.63 -65.82
C GLY A 632 -30.38 -36.93 -66.21
N PRO A 633 -29.89 -38.10 -65.77
CA PRO A 633 -30.59 -39.36 -66.04
C PRO A 633 -31.97 -39.34 -65.36
N PRO A 634 -33.03 -39.84 -66.03
CA PRO A 634 -34.33 -39.95 -65.40
C PRO A 634 -34.20 -40.83 -64.14
N PRO A 635 -34.85 -40.44 -63.03
CA PRO A 635 -34.79 -41.22 -61.80
C PRO A 635 -35.35 -42.65 -62.05
N PRO A 636 -34.85 -43.69 -61.33
CA PRO A 636 -35.10 -45.10 -61.66
C PRO A 636 -36.57 -45.53 -61.71
N TRP A 637 -37.48 -44.74 -61.17
CA TRP A 637 -38.93 -44.98 -61.20
C TRP A 637 -39.63 -44.48 -62.48
N PHE A 638 -38.89 -43.92 -63.45
CA PHE A 638 -39.44 -43.36 -64.70
C PHE A 638 -39.25 -44.29 -65.92
N CYS A 639 -38.97 -45.58 -65.73
CA CYS A 639 -39.14 -46.59 -66.77
C CYS A 639 -40.64 -46.89 -66.93
N TRP A 640 -41.28 -46.24 -67.90
CA TRP A 640 -42.62 -46.62 -68.35
C TRP A 640 -42.56 -48.00 -69.01
N GLU A 641 -43.41 -48.90 -68.52
CA GLU A 641 -43.73 -50.19 -69.11
C GLU A 641 -44.23 -50.00 -70.55
N ASP A 642 -43.39 -50.28 -71.54
CA ASP A 642 -43.87 -50.80 -72.82
C ASP A 642 -43.86 -52.33 -72.74
N SER A 643 -44.87 -52.84 -72.07
CA SER A 643 -45.36 -54.21 -72.24
C SER A 643 -46.84 -54.12 -72.53
N SER A 644 -47.18 -53.73 -73.74
CA SER A 644 -48.49 -53.99 -74.33
C SER A 644 -48.42 -54.00 -75.86
N SER A 645 -48.73 -55.18 -76.40
CA SER A 645 -49.15 -55.52 -77.77
C SER A 645 -48.12 -55.86 -78.85
N LEU A 646 -48.05 -57.18 -79.10
CA LEU A 646 -47.60 -57.98 -80.25
C LEU A 646 -46.14 -58.41 -80.35
#